data_AF-A0A1E5AHZ9-F1
#
_entry.id   AF-A0A1E5AHZ9-F1
#
_cell.length_a   1.000
_cell.length_b   1.000
_cell.length_c   1.000
_cell.angle_alpha   90.00
_cell.angle_beta   90.00
_cell.angle_gamma   90.00
#
_symmetry.space_group_name_H-M   'P 1'
#
loop_
_entity.id
_entity.type
_entity.pdbx_description
1 polymer ?
#
loop_
_entity_poly.entity_id
_entity_poly.type
_entity_poly.pdbx_seq_one_letter_code
_entity_poly.pdbx_strand_id
1 'polypeptide(L)'
;MVVSKGHENDLAWMSGTYSTDGLMMSRAIVREGLSKLTETTIEFAATKKQPKLEDLVGKQMNVHVMRQQTEHQFNGMCISVEYLGFRNGYEMYVAEVRPWFWMLTRTGDLRVFQEKTTVDIIKQLFNEHGFSDFTDKLSESYQSREYCLQYRESDYAFLCRLMEEEGIYFYFDSVAGDTAVEKLVLCDGVSGHSPIAGGADVEFHARDDSDRRREEHISEWAKDERITRGKVTLNDFDFLTPSADLKATSSIQKGKHSYKDYEVYDYQGHYRQNSGLGNKLARVRMEAEAVKHITWRGASSVPTLGTGSTFTMKKHPVAENNKEYLVINAEHHVKVAWDYGERESQKAKESAKQGAMRRDLKARNMDVPEEMEHDVYASTFSAILKADQFRAPLVTPWPEVQGLQTATVVGPSGEEIHTDKHGRIKIKFHWDRENKKDDTASCFVRVVTPWSGKEWGMVAVPRIGQEVVIQFEDGNPDRPICTGMLYNAETMPPYKYPDDQTQLGIKTNSSKGGGGYNELMFDDKKDSELMRVQAQKDHQMLVKDRSTVTVGLEAPSPEVTAADEKSYVLTVEENVTETVNKGDRTETVKTGNMTVDVEKGNLAETIDKGNVTLDINTGNLTETIAKGNHKETVSLGNLTVDVTAGKIAMSAGQEIKLTVGASEVKIDNSGVSIKGPMIKIEGTGMVEAKAPMTTVKGDAMLTLKGGLTMIN
;
A
#
# COMPACT_ATOMS: atom_id res chain seq x y z
N MET A 1 1.29 36.22 -38.24
CA MET A 1 2.51 35.41 -38.41
C MET A 1 3.36 36.00 -39.52
N VAL A 2 4.69 35.84 -39.49
CA VAL A 2 5.56 36.18 -40.61
C VAL A 2 5.44 35.08 -41.65
N VAL A 3 5.01 35.44 -42.87
CA VAL A 3 4.93 34.51 -44.00
C VAL A 3 6.29 34.49 -44.70
N SER A 4 6.83 33.30 -44.90
CA SER A 4 8.16 33.04 -45.46
C SER A 4 8.00 32.30 -46.78
N LYS A 5 7.62 33.08 -47.80
CA LYS A 5 7.32 32.62 -49.17
C LYS A 5 8.36 33.18 -50.13
N GLY A 6 8.86 32.34 -51.06
CA GLY A 6 9.89 32.74 -52.01
C GLY A 6 9.36 33.56 -53.18
N HIS A 7 8.24 33.12 -53.74
CA HIS A 7 7.48 33.79 -54.77
C HIS A 7 5.99 33.74 -54.45
N GLU A 8 5.21 34.76 -54.83
CA GLU A 8 3.77 34.82 -54.55
C GLU A 8 2.99 33.60 -55.08
N ASN A 9 3.50 32.94 -56.11
CA ASN A 9 2.89 31.76 -56.74
C ASN A 9 3.39 30.41 -56.19
N ASP A 10 4.26 30.38 -55.17
CA ASP A 10 4.72 29.11 -54.59
C ASP A 10 3.55 28.30 -54.04
N LEU A 11 3.53 27.02 -54.39
CA LEU A 11 2.55 26.03 -53.95
C LEU A 11 2.89 25.43 -52.57
N ALA A 12 4.05 25.76 -52.01
CA ALA A 12 4.41 25.42 -50.64
C ALA A 12 5.26 26.51 -50.02
N TRP A 13 5.07 26.80 -48.74
CA TRP A 13 5.84 27.82 -48.00
C TRP A 13 5.85 27.50 -46.51
N MET A 14 6.56 28.32 -45.73
CA MET A 14 6.47 28.25 -44.28
C MET A 14 6.01 29.58 -43.69
N SER A 15 5.46 29.55 -42.48
CA SER A 15 5.13 30.75 -41.71
C SER A 15 5.45 30.54 -40.23
N GLY A 16 5.48 31.61 -39.43
CA GLY A 16 5.66 31.46 -38.00
C GLY A 16 5.51 32.72 -37.17
N THR A 17 5.71 32.58 -35.86
CA THR A 17 5.67 33.70 -34.90
C THR A 17 7.03 34.33 -34.62
N TYR A 18 8.07 33.89 -35.34
CA TYR A 18 9.37 34.55 -35.36
C TYR A 18 9.29 35.94 -36.02
N SER A 19 10.26 36.80 -35.71
CA SER A 19 10.32 38.19 -36.21
C SER A 19 11.23 38.37 -37.43
N THR A 20 12.05 37.39 -37.76
CA THR A 20 12.98 37.47 -38.90
C THR A 20 12.24 37.36 -40.23
N ASP A 21 12.48 38.30 -41.13
CA ASP A 21 11.94 38.31 -42.49
C ASP A 21 12.91 37.68 -43.51
N GLY A 22 12.40 37.36 -44.70
CA GLY A 22 13.23 36.83 -45.78
C GLY A 22 13.73 35.40 -45.56
N LEU A 23 13.04 34.61 -44.73
CA LEU A 23 13.24 33.18 -44.69
C LEU A 23 12.44 32.52 -45.83
N MET A 24 12.97 31.45 -46.40
CA MET A 24 12.30 30.73 -47.49
C MET A 24 12.54 29.23 -47.31
N MET A 25 11.48 28.44 -47.29
CA MET A 25 11.56 26.98 -47.17
C MET A 25 12.12 26.35 -48.45
N SER A 26 13.04 25.40 -48.34
CA SER A 26 13.51 24.56 -49.45
C SER A 26 12.78 23.23 -49.49
N ARG A 27 12.70 22.55 -48.33
CA ARG A 27 11.98 21.28 -48.16
C ARG A 27 11.43 21.12 -46.75
N ALA A 28 10.38 20.34 -46.61
CA ALA A 28 9.94 19.85 -45.31
C ALA A 28 9.57 18.36 -45.38
N ILE A 29 9.82 17.65 -44.29
CA ILE A 29 9.33 16.28 -44.09
C ILE A 29 8.50 16.27 -42.82
N VAL A 30 7.25 15.85 -42.91
CA VAL A 30 6.32 15.73 -41.78
C VAL A 30 5.99 14.26 -41.57
N ARG A 31 6.19 13.74 -40.37
CA ARG A 31 5.84 12.37 -39.98
C ARG A 31 4.76 12.39 -38.93
N GLU A 32 3.64 11.75 -39.23
CA GLU A 32 2.49 11.64 -38.35
C GLU A 32 2.15 10.18 -38.09
N GLY A 33 1.56 9.89 -36.94
CA GLY A 33 0.99 8.58 -36.66
C GLY A 33 0.08 8.59 -35.45
N LEU A 34 -0.90 7.67 -35.43
CA LEU A 34 -1.80 7.54 -34.30
C LEU A 34 -1.00 7.23 -33.05
N SER A 35 -1.27 7.99 -31.99
CA SER A 35 -0.58 7.95 -30.71
C SER A 35 0.94 8.23 -30.79
N LYS A 36 1.37 9.01 -31.79
CA LYS A 36 2.76 9.47 -31.94
C LYS A 36 2.80 10.99 -32.03
N LEU A 37 3.88 11.58 -31.54
CA LEU A 37 4.16 13.00 -31.72
C LEU A 37 4.46 13.27 -33.21
N THR A 38 3.81 14.26 -33.80
CA THR A 38 4.13 14.71 -35.15
C THR A 38 5.57 15.23 -35.19
N GLU A 39 6.34 14.78 -36.18
CA GLU A 39 7.72 15.20 -36.38
C GLU A 39 7.87 15.95 -37.69
N THR A 40 8.16 17.24 -37.60
CA THR A 40 8.37 18.08 -38.78
C THR A 40 9.83 18.53 -38.84
N THR A 41 10.49 18.27 -39.95
CA THR A 41 11.83 18.78 -40.25
C THR A 41 11.72 19.76 -41.40
N ILE A 42 12.11 21.02 -41.19
CA ILE A 42 12.03 22.09 -42.18
C ILE A 42 13.44 22.53 -42.53
N GLU A 43 13.83 22.40 -43.79
CA GLU A 43 15.02 23.06 -44.31
C GLU A 43 14.62 24.37 -44.98
N PHE A 44 15.34 25.44 -44.65
CA PHE A 44 15.06 26.77 -45.15
C PHE A 44 16.34 27.58 -45.30
N ALA A 45 16.27 28.66 -46.08
CA ALA A 45 17.36 29.58 -46.28
C ALA A 45 16.98 31.00 -45.86
N ALA A 46 17.97 31.78 -45.42
CA ALA A 46 17.82 33.22 -45.19
C ALA A 46 18.31 34.00 -46.42
N THR A 47 17.47 34.91 -46.93
CA THR A 47 17.75 35.69 -48.16
C THR A 47 18.14 37.14 -47.90
N LYS A 48 17.95 37.62 -46.67
CA LYS A 48 18.27 39.01 -46.28
C LYS A 48 19.32 39.02 -45.18
N LYS A 49 18.87 38.92 -43.93
CA LYS A 49 19.70 38.98 -42.73
C LYS A 49 19.74 37.61 -42.09
N GLN A 50 20.93 37.21 -41.63
CA GLN A 50 21.11 36.01 -40.82
C GLN A 50 20.17 36.06 -39.59
N PRO A 51 19.19 35.14 -39.45
CA PRO A 51 18.42 35.01 -38.22
C PRO A 51 19.36 34.63 -37.08
N LYS A 52 19.11 35.18 -35.90
CA LYS A 52 19.66 34.58 -34.69
C LYS A 52 18.84 33.34 -34.37
N LEU A 53 19.50 32.25 -34.02
CA LEU A 53 18.83 30.98 -33.72
C LEU A 53 17.85 31.12 -32.54
N GLU A 54 18.19 31.93 -31.53
CA GLU A 54 17.33 32.23 -30.36
C GLU A 54 16.00 32.91 -30.73
N ASP A 55 15.92 33.58 -31.89
CA ASP A 55 14.70 34.22 -32.37
C ASP A 55 13.74 33.23 -33.04
N LEU A 56 14.21 32.01 -33.32
CA LEU A 56 13.46 30.93 -33.99
C LEU A 56 13.04 29.83 -33.01
N VAL A 57 13.92 29.40 -32.11
CA VAL A 57 13.60 28.37 -31.11
C VAL A 57 12.45 28.82 -30.20
N GLY A 58 11.49 27.95 -29.94
CA GLY A 58 10.28 28.22 -29.16
C GLY A 58 9.22 29.04 -29.90
N LYS A 59 9.43 29.37 -31.17
CA LYS A 59 8.40 30.01 -32.02
C LYS A 59 7.58 28.97 -32.77
N GLN A 60 6.37 29.35 -33.13
CA GLN A 60 5.58 28.55 -34.06
C GLN A 60 6.23 28.58 -35.44
N MET A 61 6.28 27.43 -36.10
CA MET A 61 6.74 27.26 -37.47
C MET A 61 5.79 26.28 -38.16
N ASN A 62 5.09 26.77 -39.18
CA ASN A 62 4.07 26.03 -39.89
C ASN A 62 4.51 25.81 -41.34
N VAL A 63 4.22 24.63 -41.88
CA VAL A 63 4.44 24.29 -43.29
C VAL A 63 3.10 24.33 -44.00
N HIS A 64 3.04 25.01 -45.13
CA HIS A 64 1.83 25.16 -45.92
C HIS A 64 2.00 24.51 -47.28
N VAL A 65 0.94 23.84 -47.75
CA VAL A 65 0.85 23.22 -49.07
C VAL A 65 -0.46 23.64 -49.70
N MET A 66 -0.39 24.26 -50.87
CA MET A 66 -1.53 24.67 -51.68
C MET A 66 -1.68 23.73 -52.87
N ARG A 67 -2.84 23.07 -52.97
CA ARG A 67 -3.22 22.26 -54.13
C ARG A 67 -4.69 22.49 -54.44
N GLN A 68 -5.02 22.64 -55.72
CA GLN A 68 -6.40 22.82 -56.20
C GLN A 68 -7.23 23.87 -55.42
N GLN A 69 -6.62 25.00 -55.02
CA GLN A 69 -7.25 26.07 -54.20
C GLN A 69 -7.59 25.66 -52.75
N THR A 70 -7.14 24.49 -52.29
CA THR A 70 -7.21 24.07 -50.90
C THR A 70 -5.84 24.17 -50.28
N GLU A 71 -5.76 24.87 -49.15
CA GLU A 71 -4.57 24.94 -48.32
C GLU A 71 -4.61 23.83 -47.27
N HIS A 72 -3.50 23.12 -47.14
CA HIS A 72 -3.24 22.24 -46.01
C HIS A 72 -2.03 22.75 -45.23
N GLN A 73 -2.11 22.69 -43.92
CA GLN A 73 -1.15 23.30 -43.02
C GLN A 73 -0.70 22.26 -41.99
N PHE A 74 0.61 22.15 -41.77
CA PHE A 74 1.21 21.39 -40.69
C PHE A 74 1.76 22.36 -39.66
N ASN A 75 1.23 22.29 -38.46
CA ASN A 75 1.53 23.24 -37.40
C ASN A 75 2.53 22.67 -36.40
N GLY A 76 3.25 23.55 -35.72
CA GLY A 76 4.05 23.14 -34.57
C GLY A 76 4.98 24.23 -34.05
N MET A 77 5.77 23.85 -33.04
CA MET A 77 6.74 24.71 -32.41
C MET A 77 8.16 24.26 -32.76
N CYS A 78 9.02 25.20 -33.13
CA CYS A 78 10.44 24.97 -33.36
C CYS A 78 11.15 24.60 -32.05
N ILE A 79 11.54 23.34 -31.89
CA ILE A 79 12.24 22.84 -30.70
C ILE A 79 13.77 22.91 -30.85
N SER A 80 14.27 22.92 -32.08
CA SER A 80 15.68 22.99 -32.41
C SER A 80 15.86 23.64 -33.77
N VAL A 81 16.94 24.38 -33.95
CA VAL A 81 17.35 24.92 -35.25
C VAL A 81 18.87 24.89 -35.36
N GLU A 82 19.36 24.40 -36.49
CA GLU A 82 20.79 24.29 -36.80
C GLU A 82 21.14 25.16 -38.01
N TYR A 83 22.27 25.87 -37.93
CA TYR A 83 22.86 26.59 -39.07
C TYR A 83 23.82 25.68 -39.83
N LEU A 84 23.52 25.40 -41.10
CA LEU A 84 24.28 24.48 -41.96
C LEU A 84 25.39 25.16 -42.78
N GLY A 85 25.59 26.46 -42.58
CA GLY A 85 26.55 27.25 -43.33
C GLY A 85 26.00 27.87 -44.62
N PHE A 86 26.88 28.57 -45.34
CA PHE A 86 26.58 29.16 -46.64
C PHE A 86 26.70 28.11 -47.74
N ARG A 87 25.61 27.88 -48.48
CA ARG A 87 25.58 27.00 -49.64
C ARG A 87 24.76 27.68 -50.71
N ASN A 88 25.20 27.55 -51.96
CA ASN A 88 24.31 27.90 -53.07
C ASN A 88 23.82 29.37 -53.02
N GLY A 89 24.66 30.30 -52.56
CA GLY A 89 24.30 31.73 -52.49
C GLY A 89 23.45 32.13 -51.29
N TYR A 90 23.05 31.17 -50.45
CA TYR A 90 22.20 31.42 -49.29
C TYR A 90 22.77 30.79 -48.01
N GLU A 91 22.33 31.33 -46.88
CA GLU A 91 22.59 30.75 -45.56
C GLU A 91 21.53 29.71 -45.23
N MET A 92 21.94 28.46 -45.02
CA MET A 92 21.03 27.32 -44.89
C MET A 92 20.81 26.92 -43.43
N TYR A 93 19.60 26.49 -43.11
CA TYR A 93 19.17 26.10 -41.78
C TYR A 93 18.27 24.86 -41.83
N VAL A 94 18.25 24.10 -40.74
CA VAL A 94 17.27 23.04 -40.51
C VAL A 94 16.62 23.26 -39.15
N ALA A 95 15.29 23.35 -39.12
CA ALA A 95 14.49 23.39 -37.91
C ALA A 95 13.81 22.04 -37.67
N GLU A 96 13.79 21.62 -36.41
CA GLU A 96 12.92 20.56 -35.92
C GLU A 96 11.72 21.18 -35.24
N VAL A 97 10.54 20.76 -35.68
CA VAL A 97 9.25 21.26 -35.26
C VAL A 97 8.43 20.11 -34.69
N ARG A 98 7.75 20.36 -33.57
CA ARG A 98 6.96 19.37 -32.82
C ARG A 98 5.65 19.98 -32.32
N PRO A 99 4.61 19.15 -32.06
CA PRO A 99 3.37 19.62 -31.44
C PRO A 99 3.61 20.08 -30.00
N TRP A 100 2.68 20.88 -29.45
CA TRP A 100 2.78 21.37 -28.06
C TRP A 100 2.90 20.22 -27.06
N PHE A 101 2.27 19.07 -27.33
CA PHE A 101 2.27 17.89 -26.47
C PHE A 101 3.69 17.34 -26.25
N TRP A 102 4.65 17.61 -27.15
CA TRP A 102 6.05 17.24 -26.98
C TRP A 102 6.71 17.95 -25.79
N MET A 103 6.24 19.14 -25.39
CA MET A 103 6.80 19.88 -24.25
C MET A 103 6.70 19.08 -22.95
N LEU A 104 5.71 18.19 -22.84
CA LEU A 104 5.55 17.28 -21.71
C LEU A 104 6.65 16.21 -21.62
N THR A 105 7.53 16.10 -22.62
CA THR A 105 8.75 15.28 -22.55
C THR A 105 9.89 16.00 -21.81
N ARG A 106 9.79 17.31 -21.58
CA ARG A 106 10.81 18.16 -20.92
C ARG A 106 10.56 18.36 -19.43
N THR A 107 9.47 17.81 -18.92
CA THR A 107 9.04 17.84 -17.51
C THR A 107 8.88 16.40 -17.03
N GLY A 108 9.09 16.17 -15.74
CA GLY A 108 8.89 14.88 -15.10
C GLY A 108 8.79 15.04 -13.59
N ASP A 109 8.02 14.17 -12.95
CA ASP A 109 7.64 14.35 -11.56
C ASP A 109 7.46 13.02 -10.81
N LEU A 110 7.20 13.15 -9.50
CA LEU A 110 6.83 12.12 -8.56
C LEU A 110 5.53 12.56 -7.89
N ARG A 111 4.39 12.06 -8.40
CA ARG A 111 3.06 12.56 -8.04
C ARG A 111 2.11 11.44 -7.71
N VAL A 112 1.16 11.75 -6.82
CA VAL A 112 0.12 10.83 -6.38
C VAL A 112 -1.23 11.38 -6.81
N PHE A 113 -1.96 10.61 -7.61
CA PHE A 113 -3.33 10.88 -8.03
C PHE A 113 -4.27 9.89 -7.34
N GLN A 114 -5.36 10.41 -6.78
CA GLN A 114 -6.36 9.62 -6.05
C GLN A 114 -7.76 9.98 -6.53
N GLU A 115 -8.61 8.96 -6.62
CA GLU A 115 -10.02 9.08 -6.96
C GLU A 115 -10.28 9.89 -8.23
N LYS A 116 -9.47 9.64 -9.27
CA LYS A 116 -9.53 10.32 -10.57
C LYS A 116 -9.58 9.30 -11.69
N THR A 117 -10.34 9.61 -12.74
CA THR A 117 -10.27 8.84 -13.99
C THR A 117 -8.99 9.20 -14.75
N THR A 118 -8.55 8.34 -15.67
CA THR A 118 -7.44 8.65 -16.59
C THR A 118 -7.68 9.97 -17.34
N VAL A 119 -8.92 10.24 -17.73
CA VAL A 119 -9.29 11.47 -18.44
C VAL A 119 -9.16 12.70 -17.54
N ASP A 120 -9.52 12.59 -16.26
CA ASP A 120 -9.34 13.68 -15.28
C ASP A 120 -7.86 14.00 -15.07
N ILE A 121 -7.00 12.98 -15.00
CA ILE A 121 -5.55 13.13 -14.87
C ILE A 121 -4.97 13.83 -16.11
N ILE A 122 -5.35 13.38 -17.33
CA ILE A 122 -4.93 14.02 -18.58
C ILE A 122 -5.28 15.50 -18.59
N LYS A 123 -6.55 15.83 -18.30
CA LYS A 123 -7.04 17.22 -18.31
C LYS A 123 -6.37 18.05 -17.22
N GLN A 124 -6.14 17.49 -16.04
CA GLN A 124 -5.43 18.18 -14.97
C GLN A 124 -4.02 18.57 -15.41
N LEU A 125 -3.23 17.64 -15.97
CA LEU A 125 -1.87 17.93 -16.43
C LEU A 125 -1.83 18.93 -17.59
N PHE A 126 -2.78 18.86 -18.53
CA PHE A 126 -2.87 19.86 -19.60
C PHE A 126 -3.09 21.27 -19.05
N ASN A 127 -4.03 21.41 -18.12
CA ASN A 127 -4.34 22.71 -17.52
C ASN A 127 -3.18 23.28 -16.69
N GLU A 128 -2.48 22.43 -15.92
CA GLU A 128 -1.33 22.85 -15.12
C GLU A 128 -0.17 23.41 -15.97
N HIS A 129 0.03 22.84 -17.16
CA HIS A 129 1.03 23.35 -18.13
C HIS A 129 0.49 24.44 -19.06
N GLY A 130 -0.75 24.88 -18.88
CA GLY A 130 -1.37 25.95 -19.66
C GLY A 130 -1.79 25.57 -21.08
N PHE A 131 -1.95 24.27 -21.36
CA PHE A 131 -2.39 23.77 -22.67
C PHE A 131 -3.90 23.58 -22.70
N SER A 132 -4.56 24.22 -23.66
CA SER A 132 -6.02 24.11 -23.90
C SER A 132 -6.37 23.65 -25.31
N ASP A 133 -5.37 23.46 -26.17
CA ASP A 133 -5.52 23.10 -27.58
C ASP A 133 -5.73 21.59 -27.78
N PHE A 134 -6.81 21.05 -27.21
CA PHE A 134 -7.21 19.66 -27.36
C PHE A 134 -8.73 19.50 -27.55
N THR A 135 -9.13 18.37 -28.14
CA THR A 135 -10.53 17.99 -28.35
C THR A 135 -10.78 16.60 -27.79
N ASP A 136 -11.83 16.47 -26.99
CA ASP A 136 -12.27 15.20 -26.41
C ASP A 136 -13.33 14.57 -27.33
N LYS A 137 -12.98 13.45 -27.98
CA LYS A 137 -13.91 12.62 -28.78
C LYS A 137 -13.98 11.19 -28.23
N LEU A 138 -13.83 11.05 -26.92
CA LEU A 138 -13.96 9.76 -26.24
C LEU A 138 -15.44 9.34 -26.20
N SER A 139 -15.69 8.06 -26.42
CA SER A 139 -17.02 7.44 -26.48
C SER A 139 -17.27 6.44 -25.35
N GLU A 140 -16.22 5.92 -24.73
CA GLU A 140 -16.30 5.01 -23.59
C GLU A 140 -16.37 5.75 -22.24
N SER A 141 -16.69 5.00 -21.18
CA SER A 141 -16.53 5.45 -19.79
C SER A 141 -15.25 4.88 -19.16
N TYR A 142 -14.70 5.65 -18.22
CA TYR A 142 -13.42 5.36 -17.57
C TYR A 142 -13.64 5.25 -16.06
N GLN A 143 -13.12 4.19 -15.46
CA GLN A 143 -13.26 3.96 -14.02
C GLN A 143 -12.33 4.92 -13.25
N SER A 144 -12.78 5.37 -12.08
CA SER A 144 -11.92 6.10 -11.14
C SER A 144 -10.81 5.18 -10.61
N ARG A 145 -9.58 5.68 -10.60
CA ARG A 145 -8.44 5.01 -9.99
C ARG A 145 -8.37 5.41 -8.51
N GLU A 146 -8.46 4.42 -7.61
CA GLU A 146 -8.27 4.64 -6.17
C GLU A 146 -6.88 5.25 -5.90
N TYR A 147 -5.87 4.76 -6.64
CA TYR A 147 -4.48 5.19 -6.50
C TYR A 147 -3.74 5.06 -7.82
N CYS A 148 -3.03 6.11 -8.23
CA CYS A 148 -2.20 6.14 -9.43
C CYS A 148 -0.99 7.04 -9.20
N LEU A 149 0.21 6.53 -9.42
CA LEU A 149 1.47 7.25 -9.23
C LEU A 149 2.10 7.57 -10.57
N GLN A 150 2.53 8.82 -10.74
CA GLN A 150 3.58 9.15 -11.69
C GLN A 150 4.92 8.94 -10.99
N TYR A 151 5.76 8.03 -11.49
CA TYR A 151 7.01 7.68 -10.82
C TYR A 151 8.23 7.73 -11.75
N ARG A 152 9.07 8.76 -11.60
CA ARG A 152 10.35 8.94 -12.34
C ARG A 152 10.19 8.85 -13.86
N GLU A 153 9.10 9.39 -14.36
CA GLU A 153 8.77 9.42 -15.78
C GLU A 153 8.37 10.84 -16.18
N SER A 154 8.53 11.16 -17.47
CA SER A 154 8.08 12.47 -17.98
C SER A 154 6.55 12.53 -18.00
N ASP A 155 5.97 13.73 -17.94
CA ASP A 155 4.51 13.89 -18.01
C ASP A 155 3.95 13.27 -19.30
N TYR A 156 4.69 13.38 -20.41
CA TYR A 156 4.34 12.72 -21.67
C TYR A 156 4.27 11.18 -21.55
N ALA A 157 5.27 10.54 -20.94
CA ALA A 157 5.32 9.09 -20.79
C ALA A 157 4.19 8.60 -19.86
N PHE A 158 3.98 9.32 -18.75
CA PHE A 158 2.88 9.04 -17.83
C PHE A 158 1.52 9.06 -18.54
N LEU A 159 1.24 10.11 -19.31
CA LEU A 159 -0.01 10.22 -20.05
C LEU A 159 -0.12 9.14 -21.15
N CYS A 160 0.96 8.84 -21.87
CA CYS A 160 0.95 7.81 -22.91
C CYS A 160 0.65 6.43 -22.34
N ARG A 161 1.31 5.99 -21.25
CA ARG A 161 1.02 4.67 -20.67
C ARG A 161 -0.41 4.55 -20.15
N LEU A 162 -0.96 5.62 -19.56
CA LEU A 162 -2.34 5.64 -19.09
C LEU A 162 -3.34 5.57 -20.26
N MET A 163 -3.07 6.31 -21.33
CA MET A 163 -3.88 6.26 -22.55
C MET A 163 -3.83 4.88 -23.20
N GLU A 164 -2.63 4.31 -23.38
CA GLU A 164 -2.41 2.98 -23.93
C GLU A 164 -3.12 1.88 -23.14
N GLU A 165 -3.07 1.94 -21.80
CA GLU A 165 -3.76 0.99 -20.92
C GLU A 165 -5.29 1.04 -21.07
N GLU A 166 -5.86 2.25 -21.07
CA GLU A 166 -7.31 2.46 -21.20
C GLU A 166 -7.83 2.32 -22.64
N GLY A 167 -6.93 2.22 -23.62
CA GLY A 167 -7.26 2.17 -25.04
C GLY A 167 -7.55 3.53 -25.67
N ILE A 168 -7.20 4.61 -24.98
CA ILE A 168 -7.21 5.96 -25.53
C ILE A 168 -5.98 6.10 -26.44
N TYR A 169 -6.15 6.79 -27.55
CA TYR A 169 -5.08 7.21 -28.43
C TYR A 169 -5.34 8.63 -28.89
N PHE A 170 -4.36 9.24 -29.53
CA PHE A 170 -4.47 10.61 -29.99
C PHE A 170 -3.94 10.81 -31.41
N TYR A 171 -4.32 11.91 -32.02
CA TYR A 171 -3.71 12.44 -33.23
C TYR A 171 -3.77 13.97 -33.22
N PHE A 172 -3.11 14.62 -34.17
CA PHE A 172 -3.11 16.07 -34.28
C PHE A 172 -3.97 16.49 -35.47
N ASP A 173 -4.95 17.34 -35.21
CA ASP A 173 -5.79 17.93 -36.24
C ASP A 173 -5.27 19.34 -36.54
N SER A 174 -4.66 19.50 -37.72
CA SER A 174 -4.20 20.78 -38.22
C SER A 174 -5.20 21.34 -39.23
N VAL A 175 -5.93 22.38 -38.83
CA VAL A 175 -6.85 23.12 -39.71
C VAL A 175 -6.08 24.24 -40.40
N ALA A 176 -6.41 24.54 -41.65
CA ALA A 176 -5.84 25.69 -42.36
C ALA A 176 -6.41 27.01 -41.83
N GLY A 177 -5.54 28.01 -41.62
CA GLY A 177 -5.94 29.39 -41.32
C GLY A 177 -4.93 30.16 -40.48
N ASP A 178 -4.91 31.49 -40.65
CA ASP A 178 -3.95 32.40 -39.99
C ASP A 178 -3.99 32.41 -38.46
N THR A 179 -5.05 31.85 -37.86
CA THR A 179 -5.24 31.71 -36.40
C THR A 179 -5.47 30.27 -35.97
N ALA A 180 -5.38 29.31 -36.90
CA ALA A 180 -5.64 27.91 -36.63
C ALA A 180 -4.47 27.32 -35.82
N VAL A 181 -4.79 26.89 -34.61
CA VAL A 181 -3.89 26.14 -33.72
C VAL A 181 -4.06 24.66 -33.97
N GLU A 182 -2.95 23.92 -33.95
CA GLU A 182 -2.98 22.45 -33.93
C GLU A 182 -3.73 21.96 -32.69
N LYS A 183 -4.67 21.04 -32.88
CA LYS A 183 -5.41 20.44 -31.76
C LYS A 183 -5.01 18.99 -31.57
N LEU A 184 -4.69 18.63 -30.33
CA LEU A 184 -4.59 17.23 -29.93
C LEU A 184 -6.00 16.64 -29.83
N VAL A 185 -6.34 15.62 -30.62
CA VAL A 185 -7.63 14.95 -30.55
C VAL A 185 -7.48 13.64 -29.78
N LEU A 186 -8.19 13.51 -28.66
CA LEU A 186 -8.28 12.27 -27.89
C LEU A 186 -9.42 11.41 -28.43
N CYS A 187 -9.15 10.13 -28.69
CA CYS A 187 -10.10 9.19 -29.28
C CYS A 187 -9.96 7.80 -28.65
N ASP A 188 -11.03 7.04 -28.66
CA ASP A 188 -11.08 5.64 -28.22
C ASP A 188 -11.84 4.74 -29.20
N GLY A 189 -12.22 5.27 -30.36
CA GLY A 189 -13.17 4.62 -31.25
C GLY A 189 -13.24 5.25 -32.63
N VAL A 190 -13.82 4.51 -33.56
CA VAL A 190 -14.00 4.91 -34.96
C VAL A 190 -14.78 6.24 -35.09
N SER A 191 -15.70 6.53 -34.17
CA SER A 191 -16.48 7.77 -34.14
C SER A 191 -15.65 9.03 -33.88
N GLY A 192 -14.42 8.89 -33.37
CA GLY A 192 -13.49 10.00 -33.17
C GLY A 192 -12.93 10.58 -34.47
N HIS A 193 -13.01 9.83 -35.57
CA HIS A 193 -12.38 10.17 -36.83
C HIS A 193 -13.34 10.90 -37.80
N SER A 194 -12.78 11.75 -38.64
CA SER A 194 -13.54 12.52 -39.64
C SER A 194 -12.97 12.31 -41.04
N PRO A 195 -13.76 12.45 -42.11
CA PRO A 195 -13.23 12.37 -43.47
C PRO A 195 -12.20 13.46 -43.75
N ILE A 196 -11.28 13.20 -44.68
CA ILE A 196 -10.34 14.21 -45.17
C ILE A 196 -11.06 15.47 -45.65
N ALA A 197 -10.44 16.62 -45.43
CA ALA A 197 -10.93 17.89 -45.96
C ALA A 197 -10.85 17.91 -47.51
N GLY A 198 -11.82 18.55 -48.16
CA GLY A 198 -11.90 18.63 -49.62
C GLY A 198 -12.74 17.53 -50.29
N GLY A 199 -13.11 16.47 -49.57
CA GLY A 199 -14.00 15.41 -50.05
C GLY A 199 -13.49 14.01 -49.68
N ALA A 200 -14.39 13.15 -49.18
CA ALA A 200 -14.00 11.83 -48.68
C ALA A 200 -13.56 10.85 -49.77
N ASP A 201 -13.95 11.08 -51.03
CA ASP A 201 -13.67 10.17 -52.15
C ASP A 201 -12.32 10.50 -52.77
N VAL A 202 -11.39 9.54 -52.73
CA VAL A 202 -10.06 9.65 -53.33
C VAL A 202 -9.91 8.59 -54.42
N GLU A 203 -9.53 9.03 -55.62
CA GLU A 203 -9.36 8.11 -56.74
C GLU A 203 -7.99 7.45 -56.73
N PHE A 204 -7.97 6.16 -57.06
CA PHE A 204 -6.75 5.44 -57.40
C PHE A 204 -6.47 5.61 -58.89
N HIS A 205 -5.27 6.07 -59.20
CA HIS A 205 -4.76 6.11 -60.57
C HIS A 205 -3.41 5.40 -60.59
N ALA A 206 -3.37 4.24 -61.25
CA ALA A 206 -2.14 3.49 -61.39
C ALA A 206 -1.10 4.29 -62.18
N ARG A 207 0.16 4.05 -61.87
CA ARG A 207 1.29 4.67 -62.56
C ARG A 207 1.38 4.13 -63.98
N ASP A 208 1.08 4.97 -64.96
CA ASP A 208 1.43 4.74 -66.35
C ASP A 208 2.21 5.95 -66.91
N ASP A 209 3.13 5.69 -67.84
CA ASP A 209 3.99 6.70 -68.47
C ASP A 209 3.20 7.71 -69.35
N SER A 210 1.91 7.47 -69.59
CA SER A 210 1.10 8.22 -70.54
C SER A 210 0.23 9.30 -69.88
N ASP A 211 -0.06 9.17 -68.59
CA ASP A 211 -1.00 10.04 -67.88
C ASP A 211 -0.27 11.02 -66.95
N ARG A 212 0.21 12.12 -67.53
CA ARG A 212 0.55 13.34 -66.77
C ARG A 212 -0.74 13.99 -66.24
N ARG A 213 -1.48 13.31 -65.34
CA ARG A 213 -2.71 13.85 -64.75
C ARG A 213 -2.41 14.93 -63.72
N ARG A 214 -3.34 15.88 -63.67
CA ARG A 214 -3.28 17.15 -62.92
C ARG A 214 -4.14 17.12 -61.64
N GLU A 215 -4.67 15.96 -61.25
CA GLU A 215 -5.58 15.82 -60.11
C GLU A 215 -4.98 15.01 -58.96
N GLU A 216 -5.40 15.31 -57.73
CA GLU A 216 -4.89 14.62 -56.54
C GLU A 216 -5.40 13.18 -56.49
N HIS A 217 -4.49 12.22 -56.26
CA HIS A 217 -4.82 10.80 -56.31
C HIS A 217 -3.90 9.94 -55.46
N ILE A 218 -4.31 8.69 -55.24
CA ILE A 218 -3.46 7.63 -54.71
C ILE A 218 -2.86 6.87 -55.89
N SER A 219 -1.53 6.79 -55.94
CA SER A 219 -0.77 6.22 -57.06
C SER A 219 -0.27 4.81 -56.79
N GLU A 220 -0.09 4.45 -55.51
CA GLU A 220 0.30 3.11 -55.08
C GLU A 220 -0.61 2.63 -53.94
N TRP A 221 -0.94 1.35 -53.96
CA TRP A 221 -1.78 0.72 -52.94
C TRP A 221 -1.40 -0.73 -52.73
N ALA A 222 -0.94 -1.07 -51.52
CA ALA A 222 -0.44 -2.39 -51.17
C ALA A 222 -1.09 -2.90 -49.87
N LYS A 223 -1.41 -4.19 -49.83
CA LYS A 223 -1.95 -4.90 -48.65
C LYS A 223 -0.82 -5.65 -47.95
N ASP A 224 -0.69 -5.48 -46.65
CA ASP A 224 0.15 -6.26 -45.74
C ASP A 224 -0.75 -7.16 -44.89
N GLU A 225 -0.43 -8.45 -44.83
CA GLU A 225 -1.12 -9.42 -43.95
C GLU A 225 -0.08 -10.18 -43.13
N ARG A 226 -0.25 -10.20 -41.80
CA ARG A 226 0.72 -10.80 -40.87
C ARG A 226 0.06 -11.64 -39.79
N ILE A 227 0.84 -12.54 -39.21
CA ILE A 227 0.44 -13.31 -38.02
C ILE A 227 0.38 -12.36 -36.82
N THR A 228 -0.72 -12.39 -36.08
CA THR A 228 -0.91 -11.72 -34.79
C THR A 228 -1.30 -12.75 -33.74
N ARG A 229 -1.26 -12.36 -32.46
CA ARG A 229 -1.85 -13.18 -31.39
C ARG A 229 -3.37 -13.26 -31.58
N GLY A 230 -3.97 -14.33 -31.09
CA GLY A 230 -5.42 -14.56 -31.15
C GLY A 230 -6.15 -14.35 -29.84
N LYS A 231 -5.40 -14.34 -28.73
CA LYS A 231 -5.96 -14.31 -27.38
C LYS A 231 -5.04 -13.53 -26.43
N VAL A 232 -5.65 -12.68 -25.61
CA VAL A 232 -5.02 -12.03 -24.45
C VAL A 232 -5.78 -12.46 -23.21
N THR A 233 -5.06 -12.95 -22.22
CA THR A 233 -5.60 -13.29 -20.91
C THR A 233 -4.81 -12.56 -19.84
N LEU A 234 -5.51 -11.82 -18.99
CA LEU A 234 -4.96 -11.11 -17.84
C LEU A 234 -5.48 -11.77 -16.56
N ASN A 235 -4.68 -11.74 -15.50
CA ASN A 235 -5.12 -12.14 -14.18
C ASN A 235 -4.56 -11.23 -13.11
N ASP A 236 -5.20 -11.19 -11.95
CA ASP A 236 -4.77 -10.37 -10.82
C ASP A 236 -5.22 -10.98 -9.48
N PHE A 237 -4.82 -10.35 -8.37
CA PHE A 237 -5.25 -10.72 -7.02
C PHE A 237 -5.84 -9.53 -6.28
N ASP A 238 -7.02 -9.73 -5.68
CA ASP A 238 -7.64 -8.77 -4.79
C ASP A 238 -7.82 -9.37 -3.38
N PHE A 239 -7.15 -8.78 -2.40
CA PHE A 239 -7.24 -9.24 -1.01
C PHE A 239 -8.61 -9.00 -0.37
N LEU A 240 -9.44 -8.11 -0.92
CA LEU A 240 -10.82 -7.91 -0.47
C LEU A 240 -11.72 -9.06 -0.90
N THR A 241 -11.37 -9.75 -2.00
CA THR A 241 -12.11 -10.87 -2.58
C THR A 241 -11.16 -12.02 -2.96
N PRO A 242 -10.41 -12.61 -2.00
CA PRO A 242 -9.25 -13.47 -2.29
C PRO A 242 -9.58 -14.79 -3.00
N SER A 243 -10.85 -15.16 -3.09
CA SER A 243 -11.34 -16.36 -3.79
C SER A 243 -12.06 -16.05 -5.10
N ALA A 244 -12.16 -14.77 -5.50
CA ALA A 244 -12.80 -14.39 -6.75
C ALA A 244 -11.95 -14.83 -7.95
N ASP A 245 -12.60 -15.34 -9.00
CA ASP A 245 -11.95 -15.56 -10.29
C ASP A 245 -11.86 -14.21 -11.01
N LEU A 246 -10.65 -13.65 -11.01
CA LEU A 246 -10.36 -12.37 -11.65
C LEU A 246 -9.94 -12.52 -13.10
N LYS A 247 -9.78 -13.75 -13.62
CA LYS A 247 -9.28 -14.00 -14.97
C LYS A 247 -10.13 -13.29 -16.01
N ALA A 248 -9.51 -12.36 -16.74
CA ALA A 248 -10.11 -11.64 -17.84
C ALA A 248 -9.52 -12.13 -19.17
N THR A 249 -10.37 -12.34 -20.18
CA THR A 249 -9.91 -12.87 -21.48
C THR A 249 -10.62 -12.17 -22.63
N SER A 250 -9.86 -11.81 -23.65
CA SER A 250 -10.38 -11.40 -24.95
C SER A 250 -9.76 -12.25 -26.06
N SER A 251 -10.52 -12.53 -27.11
CA SER A 251 -10.07 -13.35 -28.24
C SER A 251 -10.54 -12.77 -29.55
N ILE A 252 -9.59 -12.45 -30.43
CA ILE A 252 -9.83 -11.97 -31.79
C ILE A 252 -8.91 -12.76 -32.71
N GLN A 253 -9.39 -13.92 -33.17
CA GLN A 253 -8.65 -14.81 -34.05
C GLN A 253 -8.74 -14.31 -35.49
N LYS A 254 -7.60 -14.01 -36.10
CA LYS A 254 -7.51 -13.52 -37.47
C LYS A 254 -6.63 -14.43 -38.32
N GLY A 255 -6.91 -14.49 -39.63
CA GLY A 255 -6.19 -15.36 -40.57
C GLY A 255 -6.68 -16.82 -40.63
N LYS A 256 -6.18 -17.56 -41.62
CA LYS A 256 -6.50 -19.00 -41.86
C LYS A 256 -5.40 -19.96 -41.40
N HIS A 257 -4.31 -19.45 -40.82
CA HIS A 257 -3.16 -20.25 -40.37
C HIS A 257 -3.42 -20.90 -39.00
N SER A 258 -2.66 -21.95 -38.67
CA SER A 258 -2.80 -22.69 -37.40
C SER A 258 -2.38 -21.92 -36.15
N TYR A 259 -1.60 -20.85 -36.30
CA TYR A 259 -1.10 -20.03 -35.17
C TYR A 259 -2.06 -18.94 -34.68
N LYS A 260 -3.27 -18.85 -35.26
CA LYS A 260 -4.21 -17.75 -35.02
C LYS A 260 -4.83 -17.73 -33.62
N ASP A 261 -4.59 -18.78 -32.84
CA ASP A 261 -5.14 -18.97 -31.49
C ASP A 261 -4.07 -18.79 -30.40
N TYR A 262 -2.85 -18.35 -30.78
CA TYR A 262 -1.77 -18.13 -29.82
C TYR A 262 -2.17 -17.10 -28.77
N GLU A 263 -1.96 -17.47 -27.51
CA GLU A 263 -2.32 -16.72 -26.33
C GLU A 263 -1.09 -15.99 -25.77
N VAL A 264 -1.31 -14.76 -25.31
CA VAL A 264 -0.45 -14.14 -24.30
C VAL A 264 -1.19 -14.12 -22.98
N TYR A 265 -0.55 -14.64 -21.94
CA TYR A 265 -1.01 -14.58 -20.56
C TYR A 265 -0.12 -13.61 -19.79
N ASP A 266 -0.71 -12.73 -18.99
CA ASP A 266 0.02 -11.72 -18.23
C ASP A 266 -0.54 -11.55 -16.81
N TYR A 267 0.38 -11.33 -15.86
CA TYR A 267 0.14 -11.06 -14.44
C TYR A 267 1.25 -10.11 -13.98
N GLN A 268 0.97 -8.97 -13.36
CA GLN A 268 -0.31 -8.44 -12.90
C GLN A 268 -1.16 -7.79 -14.01
N GLY A 269 -2.48 -7.89 -13.91
CA GLY A 269 -3.41 -7.37 -14.91
C GLY A 269 -3.74 -5.87 -14.80
N HIS A 270 -3.31 -5.22 -13.72
CA HIS A 270 -3.58 -3.80 -13.39
C HIS A 270 -5.05 -3.48 -13.10
N TYR A 271 -5.76 -4.44 -12.50
CA TYR A 271 -7.11 -4.22 -11.98
C TYR A 271 -7.29 -4.95 -10.64
N ARG A 272 -8.20 -4.44 -9.82
CA ARG A 272 -8.67 -5.10 -8.59
C ARG A 272 -10.20 -5.11 -8.62
N GLN A 273 -10.82 -5.87 -7.72
CA GLN A 273 -12.27 -6.09 -7.66
C GLN A 273 -12.79 -6.83 -8.89
N ASN A 274 -14.02 -6.53 -9.35
CA ASN A 274 -14.70 -7.31 -10.38
C ASN A 274 -13.94 -7.32 -11.73
N SER A 275 -14.22 -8.32 -12.55
CA SER A 275 -13.58 -8.52 -13.86
C SER A 275 -13.99 -7.48 -14.92
N GLY A 276 -14.80 -6.46 -14.60
CA GLY A 276 -15.25 -5.45 -15.56
C GLY A 276 -14.10 -4.66 -16.18
N LEU A 277 -13.22 -4.10 -15.35
CA LEU A 277 -12.02 -3.41 -15.82
C LEU A 277 -11.04 -4.38 -16.49
N GLY A 278 -10.80 -5.55 -15.90
CA GLY A 278 -9.93 -6.57 -16.49
C GLY A 278 -10.37 -6.98 -17.90
N ASN A 279 -11.67 -7.15 -18.13
CA ASN A 279 -12.23 -7.47 -19.45
C ASN A 279 -12.02 -6.32 -20.45
N LYS A 280 -12.13 -5.06 -20.01
CA LYS A 280 -11.80 -3.89 -20.83
C LYS A 280 -10.32 -3.90 -21.21
N LEU A 281 -9.41 -4.05 -20.25
CA LEU A 281 -7.96 -4.05 -20.50
C LEU A 281 -7.53 -5.21 -21.41
N ALA A 282 -8.08 -6.41 -21.20
CA ALA A 282 -7.82 -7.56 -22.08
C ALA A 282 -8.36 -7.31 -23.50
N ARG A 283 -9.53 -6.68 -23.64
CA ARG A 283 -10.10 -6.28 -24.93
C ARG A 283 -9.20 -5.26 -25.64
N VAL A 284 -8.81 -4.18 -24.98
CA VAL A 284 -7.95 -3.12 -25.53
C VAL A 284 -6.63 -3.71 -26.04
N ARG A 285 -5.95 -4.52 -25.23
CA ARG A 285 -4.70 -5.18 -25.63
C ARG A 285 -4.90 -6.12 -26.83
N MET A 286 -6.03 -6.85 -26.89
CA MET A 286 -6.35 -7.73 -28.00
C MET A 286 -6.68 -6.93 -29.28
N GLU A 287 -7.45 -5.84 -29.20
CA GLU A 287 -7.74 -4.96 -30.33
C GLU A 287 -6.46 -4.32 -30.91
N ALA A 288 -5.55 -3.84 -30.03
CA ALA A 288 -4.25 -3.28 -30.44
C ALA A 288 -3.36 -4.28 -31.18
N GLU A 289 -3.50 -5.57 -30.87
CA GLU A 289 -2.77 -6.64 -31.53
C GLU A 289 -3.46 -7.08 -32.83
N ALA A 290 -4.79 -7.23 -32.81
CA ALA A 290 -5.59 -7.67 -33.94
C ALA A 290 -5.55 -6.69 -35.12
N VAL A 291 -5.51 -5.38 -34.85
CA VAL A 291 -5.47 -4.34 -35.90
C VAL A 291 -4.20 -4.41 -36.75
N LYS A 292 -3.12 -5.02 -36.25
CA LYS A 292 -1.87 -5.24 -37.00
C LYS A 292 -2.01 -6.33 -38.06
N HIS A 293 -3.04 -7.17 -38.00
CA HIS A 293 -3.19 -8.34 -38.86
C HIS A 293 -3.25 -7.97 -40.34
N ILE A 294 -4.03 -6.93 -40.69
CA ILE A 294 -4.11 -6.39 -42.04
C ILE A 294 -3.88 -4.89 -41.98
N THR A 295 -2.86 -4.41 -42.67
CA THR A 295 -2.64 -2.99 -42.89
C THR A 295 -2.46 -2.71 -44.37
N TRP A 296 -2.74 -1.49 -44.79
CA TRP A 296 -2.57 -1.02 -46.15
C TRP A 296 -1.49 0.03 -46.19
N ARG A 297 -0.78 0.15 -47.30
CA ARG A 297 0.21 1.18 -47.54
C ARG A 297 -0.05 1.82 -48.89
N GLY A 298 0.11 3.13 -48.99
CA GLY A 298 -0.09 3.84 -50.25
C GLY A 298 0.78 5.06 -50.42
N ALA A 299 0.98 5.47 -51.66
CA ALA A 299 1.62 6.72 -52.04
C ALA A 299 0.56 7.65 -52.64
N SER A 300 0.57 8.93 -52.29
CA SER A 300 -0.48 9.87 -52.67
C SER A 300 0.06 11.28 -52.91
N SER A 301 -0.64 12.02 -53.77
CA SER A 301 -0.42 13.45 -53.98
C SER A 301 -1.43 14.33 -53.24
N VAL A 302 -2.31 13.73 -52.42
CA VAL A 302 -3.36 14.42 -51.63
C VAL A 302 -2.76 14.96 -50.32
N PRO A 303 -2.69 16.28 -50.09
CA PRO A 303 -2.15 16.88 -48.87
C PRO A 303 -2.91 16.51 -47.60
N THR A 304 -4.23 16.36 -47.71
CA THR A 304 -5.13 16.14 -46.57
C THR A 304 -5.19 14.70 -46.07
N LEU A 305 -4.48 13.76 -46.71
CA LEU A 305 -4.32 12.38 -46.21
C LEU A 305 -3.32 12.32 -45.05
N GLY A 306 -3.70 12.94 -43.94
CA GLY A 306 -2.99 12.91 -42.66
C GLY A 306 -3.55 11.87 -41.69
N THR A 307 -2.86 11.70 -40.58
CA THR A 307 -3.26 10.73 -39.54
C THR A 307 -4.60 11.09 -38.90
N GLY A 308 -5.44 10.09 -38.62
CA GLY A 308 -6.73 10.30 -37.94
C GLY A 308 -7.86 10.74 -38.86
N SER A 309 -7.57 10.99 -40.14
CA SER A 309 -8.58 11.19 -41.18
C SER A 309 -9.00 9.88 -41.85
N THR A 310 -10.22 9.87 -42.37
CA THR A 310 -10.79 8.76 -43.15
C THR A 310 -10.96 9.15 -44.61
N PHE A 311 -10.88 8.16 -45.50
CA PHE A 311 -11.13 8.35 -46.93
C PHE A 311 -11.78 7.11 -47.54
N THR A 312 -12.50 7.29 -48.64
CA THR A 312 -13.09 6.22 -49.44
C THR A 312 -12.30 6.09 -50.73
N MET A 313 -11.68 4.93 -50.93
CA MET A 313 -10.98 4.61 -52.18
C MET A 313 -11.97 4.40 -53.33
N LYS A 314 -11.74 5.05 -54.46
CA LYS A 314 -12.52 4.90 -55.70
C LYS A 314 -11.63 4.50 -56.87
N LYS A 315 -12.23 3.90 -57.89
CA LYS A 315 -11.61 3.52 -59.18
C LYS A 315 -10.37 2.61 -59.08
N HIS A 316 -10.15 1.93 -57.94
CA HIS A 316 -9.10 0.92 -57.85
C HIS A 316 -9.48 -0.31 -58.70
N PRO A 317 -8.57 -0.85 -59.55
CA PRO A 317 -8.88 -1.95 -60.48
C PRO A 317 -9.31 -3.25 -59.78
N VAL A 318 -8.76 -3.51 -58.59
CA VAL A 318 -9.28 -4.56 -57.68
C VAL A 318 -10.47 -4.00 -56.91
N ALA A 319 -11.67 -4.49 -57.23
CA ALA A 319 -12.93 -3.99 -56.66
C ALA A 319 -12.97 -4.01 -55.12
N GLU A 320 -12.38 -5.02 -54.50
CA GLU A 320 -12.35 -5.19 -53.04
C GLU A 320 -11.58 -4.09 -52.28
N ASN A 321 -10.76 -3.31 -52.99
CA ASN A 321 -10.00 -2.20 -52.42
C ASN A 321 -10.77 -0.88 -52.44
N ASN A 322 -11.95 -0.82 -53.08
CA ASN A 322 -12.79 0.39 -53.08
C ASN A 322 -13.65 0.44 -51.81
N LYS A 323 -12.99 0.69 -50.68
CA LYS A 323 -13.59 0.72 -49.33
C LYS A 323 -13.23 2.01 -48.59
N GLU A 324 -13.78 2.15 -47.40
CA GLU A 324 -13.44 3.23 -46.48
C GLU A 324 -12.29 2.83 -45.54
N TYR A 325 -11.30 3.70 -45.44
CA TYR A 325 -10.05 3.48 -44.73
C TYR A 325 -9.79 4.61 -43.72
N LEU A 326 -9.08 4.26 -42.65
CA LEU A 326 -8.55 5.19 -41.66
C LEU A 326 -7.02 5.27 -41.82
N VAL A 327 -6.49 6.47 -41.98
CA VAL A 327 -5.03 6.69 -42.04
C VAL A 327 -4.45 6.63 -40.63
N ILE A 328 -3.47 5.73 -40.44
CA ILE A 328 -2.85 5.45 -39.13
C ILE A 328 -1.41 5.96 -39.01
N ASN A 329 -0.71 6.18 -40.13
CA ASN A 329 0.58 6.86 -40.21
C ASN A 329 0.66 7.57 -41.57
N ALA A 330 1.33 8.71 -41.62
CA ALA A 330 1.62 9.41 -42.86
C ALA A 330 3.02 10.07 -42.80
N GLU A 331 3.75 10.02 -43.90
CA GLU A 331 4.98 10.79 -44.11
C GLU A 331 4.79 11.68 -45.34
N HIS A 332 4.80 12.98 -45.11
CA HIS A 332 4.58 14.01 -46.12
C HIS A 332 5.92 14.62 -46.51
N HIS A 333 6.16 14.74 -47.80
CA HIS A 333 7.35 15.34 -48.39
C HIS A 333 6.92 16.57 -49.16
N VAL A 334 7.39 17.73 -48.70
CA VAL A 334 7.10 19.03 -49.27
C VAL A 334 8.40 19.59 -49.84
N LYS A 335 8.37 20.06 -51.08
CA LYS A 335 9.51 20.68 -51.75
C LYS A 335 9.06 21.97 -52.41
N VAL A 336 9.90 23.00 -52.31
CA VAL A 336 9.77 24.19 -53.12
C VAL A 336 10.75 24.05 -54.29
N ALA A 337 10.28 24.20 -55.53
CA ALA A 337 11.16 24.25 -56.67
C ALA A 337 11.85 25.62 -56.68
N TRP A 338 13.05 25.69 -56.11
CA TRP A 338 13.91 26.84 -56.30
C TRP A 338 14.52 26.71 -57.69
N ASP A 339 14.77 27.84 -58.35
CA ASP A 339 15.46 27.95 -59.63
C ASP A 339 16.96 27.54 -59.55
N TYR A 340 17.28 26.65 -58.61
CA TYR A 340 18.57 26.01 -58.41
C TYR A 340 18.78 24.91 -59.47
N GLY A 341 18.86 25.36 -60.72
CA GLY A 341 19.46 24.59 -61.80
C GLY A 341 18.48 23.84 -62.69
N GLU A 342 17.79 24.57 -63.58
CA GLU A 342 17.50 24.04 -64.92
C GLU A 342 18.76 23.47 -65.61
N ARG A 343 19.96 23.83 -65.14
CA ARG A 343 21.25 23.28 -65.59
C ARG A 343 21.65 21.92 -65.02
N GLU A 344 21.15 21.49 -63.86
CA GLU A 344 21.40 20.12 -63.36
C GLU A 344 20.26 19.16 -63.70
N SER A 345 19.02 19.63 -63.78
CA SER A 345 17.88 18.80 -64.21
C SER A 345 17.99 18.35 -65.67
N GLN A 346 18.70 19.09 -66.52
CA GLN A 346 19.07 18.63 -67.87
C GLN A 346 20.15 17.54 -67.86
N LYS A 347 21.12 17.57 -66.93
CA LYS A 347 22.15 16.51 -66.81
C LYS A 347 21.59 15.24 -66.17
N ALA A 348 20.71 15.35 -65.18
CA ALA A 348 20.04 14.19 -64.57
C ALA A 348 19.13 13.44 -65.55
N LYS A 349 18.45 14.17 -66.46
CA LYS A 349 17.66 13.60 -67.56
C LYS A 349 18.50 12.82 -68.58
N GLU A 350 19.80 13.10 -68.71
CA GLU A 350 20.70 12.35 -69.58
C GLU A 350 21.27 11.09 -68.90
N SER A 351 21.49 11.11 -67.58
CA SER A 351 21.95 9.94 -66.83
C SER A 351 20.87 8.91 -66.51
N ALA A 352 19.58 9.29 -66.49
CA ALA A 352 18.46 8.37 -66.26
C ALA A 352 18.09 7.49 -67.49
N LYS A 353 18.75 7.70 -68.64
CA LYS A 353 18.49 6.93 -69.87
C LYS A 353 19.25 5.60 -69.96
N GLN A 354 20.02 5.20 -68.96
CA GLN A 354 20.70 3.91 -68.97
C GLN A 354 20.57 3.18 -67.64
N GLY A 355 19.64 2.24 -67.60
CA GLY A 355 19.82 1.01 -66.84
C GLY A 355 18.95 0.86 -65.60
N ALA A 356 18.02 -0.08 -65.72
CA ALA A 356 17.35 -0.86 -64.67
C ALA A 356 16.25 -0.16 -63.87
N MET A 357 15.02 -0.67 -64.07
CA MET A 357 14.04 -0.80 -62.99
C MET A 357 14.77 -1.26 -61.72
N ARG A 358 14.89 -0.38 -60.73
CA ARG A 358 15.00 -0.82 -59.34
C ARG A 358 13.61 -0.84 -58.73
N ARG A 359 12.93 -1.97 -58.99
CA ARG A 359 11.81 -2.47 -58.20
C ARG A 359 12.35 -3.10 -56.91
N ASP A 360 13.14 -2.36 -56.15
CA ASP A 360 13.58 -2.84 -54.84
C ASP A 360 12.34 -2.73 -53.93
N LEU A 361 11.47 -3.74 -53.97
CA LEU A 361 10.35 -3.92 -53.06
C LEU A 361 10.91 -4.06 -51.64
N LYS A 362 11.16 -2.94 -50.98
CA LYS A 362 11.41 -2.91 -49.55
C LYS A 362 10.11 -3.32 -48.88
N ALA A 363 10.05 -4.55 -48.37
CA ALA A 363 8.86 -5.12 -47.75
C ALA A 363 8.27 -4.28 -46.59
N ARG A 364 8.98 -3.25 -46.08
CA ARG A 364 8.59 -2.45 -44.90
C ARG A 364 8.75 -0.93 -45.03
N ASN A 365 9.62 -0.41 -45.91
CA ASN A 365 9.85 1.03 -46.08
C ASN A 365 9.55 1.41 -47.52
N MET A 366 8.42 2.07 -47.76
CA MET A 366 8.14 2.64 -49.07
C MET A 366 8.83 4.00 -49.10
N ASP A 367 9.84 4.13 -49.96
CA ASP A 367 10.38 5.45 -50.27
C ASP A 367 9.33 6.20 -51.11
N VAL A 368 9.30 7.54 -51.06
CA VAL A 368 8.53 8.30 -52.04
C VAL A 368 9.02 7.87 -53.41
N PRO A 369 8.15 7.42 -54.31
CA PRO A 369 8.68 6.83 -55.51
C PRO A 369 9.20 7.92 -56.47
N GLU A 370 10.20 7.58 -57.27
CA GLU A 370 11.01 8.49 -58.12
C GLU A 370 10.17 9.44 -59.01
N GLU A 371 9.05 8.95 -59.54
CA GLU A 371 8.14 9.74 -60.40
C GLU A 371 7.47 10.91 -59.68
N MET A 372 7.26 10.79 -58.36
CA MET A 372 6.70 11.84 -57.49
C MET A 372 7.80 12.62 -56.76
N GLU A 373 9.06 12.22 -56.92
CA GLU A 373 10.19 12.86 -56.26
C GLU A 373 10.33 14.34 -56.64
N HIS A 374 9.85 14.71 -57.83
CA HIS A 374 9.92 16.05 -58.38
C HIS A 374 8.63 16.86 -58.16
N ASP A 375 7.60 16.28 -57.54
CA ASP A 375 6.38 17.01 -57.20
C ASP A 375 6.61 17.93 -56.01
N VAL A 376 5.88 19.05 -55.98
CA VAL A 376 5.86 19.99 -54.83
C VAL A 376 5.43 19.26 -53.54
N TYR A 377 4.56 18.28 -53.68
CA TYR A 377 4.04 17.49 -52.58
C TYR A 377 3.87 16.04 -53.01
N ALA A 378 4.34 15.13 -52.14
CA ALA A 378 4.07 13.70 -52.19
C ALA A 378 3.96 13.17 -50.75
N SER A 379 3.19 12.11 -50.54
CA SER A 379 3.16 11.41 -49.25
C SER A 379 3.18 9.90 -49.42
N THR A 380 3.69 9.23 -48.38
CA THR A 380 3.44 7.82 -48.15
C THR A 380 2.62 7.67 -46.88
N PHE A 381 1.72 6.69 -46.84
CA PHE A 381 0.87 6.52 -45.67
C PHE A 381 0.53 5.05 -45.46
N SER A 382 0.09 4.74 -44.24
CA SER A 382 -0.48 3.45 -43.88
C SER A 382 -1.90 3.63 -43.39
N ALA A 383 -2.76 2.65 -43.68
CA ALA A 383 -4.16 2.69 -43.33
C ALA A 383 -4.69 1.33 -42.86
N ILE A 384 -5.82 1.36 -42.17
CA ILE A 384 -6.63 0.20 -41.82
C ILE A 384 -8.04 0.39 -42.40
N LEU A 385 -8.86 -0.66 -42.44
CA LEU A 385 -10.27 -0.46 -42.75
C LEU A 385 -10.91 0.39 -41.64
N LYS A 386 -11.75 1.36 -41.99
CA LYS A 386 -12.42 2.19 -40.97
C LYS A 386 -13.25 1.35 -39.98
N ALA A 387 -13.76 0.21 -40.42
CA ALA A 387 -14.54 -0.70 -39.58
C ALA A 387 -13.69 -1.45 -38.53
N ASP A 388 -12.37 -1.50 -38.67
CA ASP A 388 -11.48 -2.12 -37.70
C ASP A 388 -11.18 -1.14 -36.56
N GLN A 389 -11.34 -1.59 -35.32
CA GLN A 389 -11.06 -0.79 -34.14
C GLN A 389 -9.54 -0.63 -33.95
N PHE A 390 -9.07 0.61 -33.98
CA PHE A 390 -7.69 0.93 -33.59
C PHE A 390 -7.56 1.05 -32.08
N ARG A 391 -6.45 0.55 -31.54
CA ARG A 391 -5.93 0.84 -30.21
C ARG A 391 -4.43 1.02 -30.30
N ALA A 392 -3.88 1.95 -29.53
CA ALA A 392 -2.44 2.10 -29.43
C ALA A 392 -1.83 0.82 -28.81
N PRO A 393 -0.69 0.32 -29.33
CA PRO A 393 0.04 -0.74 -28.66
C PRO A 393 0.62 -0.22 -27.35
N LEU A 394 0.66 -1.07 -26.32
CA LEU A 394 1.35 -0.78 -25.06
C LEU A 394 2.86 -0.83 -25.29
N VAL A 395 3.46 0.33 -25.54
CA VAL A 395 4.89 0.49 -25.85
C VAL A 395 5.58 1.42 -24.86
N THR A 396 4.83 2.28 -24.18
CA THR A 396 5.37 3.12 -23.13
C THR A 396 5.61 2.25 -21.89
N PRO A 397 6.86 2.14 -21.40
CA PRO A 397 7.16 1.28 -20.26
C PRO A 397 6.36 1.69 -19.03
N TRP A 398 5.85 0.71 -18.28
CA TRP A 398 5.30 0.98 -16.97
C TRP A 398 6.45 1.29 -15.99
N PRO A 399 6.34 2.33 -15.14
CA PRO A 399 7.38 2.63 -14.18
C PRO A 399 7.48 1.53 -13.12
N GLU A 400 8.71 1.19 -12.73
CA GLU A 400 9.00 0.19 -11.70
C GLU A 400 9.77 0.81 -10.53
N VAL A 401 9.34 0.49 -9.31
CA VAL A 401 10.06 0.84 -8.08
C VAL A 401 10.93 -0.35 -7.67
N GLN A 402 12.22 -0.28 -8.00
CA GLN A 402 13.16 -1.40 -7.81
C GLN A 402 13.49 -1.74 -6.36
N GLY A 403 13.17 -0.87 -5.41
CA GLY A 403 13.58 -1.02 -4.01
C GLY A 403 12.54 -0.56 -3.02
N LEU A 404 12.86 -0.73 -1.74
CA LEU A 404 12.05 -0.17 -0.66
C LEU A 404 12.19 1.36 -0.60
N GLN A 405 11.17 2.01 -0.08
CA GLN A 405 11.18 3.42 0.28
C GLN A 405 10.71 3.57 1.71
N THR A 406 10.95 4.73 2.32
CA THR A 406 10.33 5.09 3.60
C THR A 406 9.25 6.14 3.38
N ALA A 407 8.27 6.13 4.28
CA ALA A 407 7.17 7.08 4.30
C ALA A 407 6.76 7.36 5.75
N THR A 408 6.04 8.46 5.97
CA THR A 408 5.47 8.77 7.29
C THR A 408 4.00 8.38 7.31
N VAL A 409 3.55 7.73 8.39
CA VAL A 409 2.12 7.44 8.60
C VAL A 409 1.37 8.74 8.83
N VAL A 410 0.23 8.91 8.16
CA VAL A 410 -0.62 10.11 8.24
C VAL A 410 -2.08 9.74 8.50
N GLY A 411 -2.85 10.70 8.98
CA GLY A 411 -4.28 10.53 9.25
C GLY A 411 -4.94 11.86 9.63
N PRO A 412 -6.22 11.83 10.03
CA PRO A 412 -6.98 13.03 10.36
C PRO A 412 -6.35 13.80 11.52
N SER A 413 -6.50 15.13 11.48
CA SER A 413 -6.00 16.01 12.53
C SER A 413 -6.57 15.62 13.90
N GLY A 414 -5.68 15.60 14.89
CA GLY A 414 -6.03 15.24 16.25
C GLY A 414 -6.02 13.75 16.53
N GLU A 415 -5.95 12.84 15.55
CA GLU A 415 -5.88 11.39 15.79
C GLU A 415 -4.44 10.87 15.98
N GLU A 416 -4.30 9.74 16.69
CA GLU A 416 -3.01 9.01 16.82
C GLU A 416 -2.97 7.75 15.94
N ILE A 417 -4.13 7.19 15.62
CA ILE A 417 -4.27 5.93 14.88
C ILE A 417 -5.38 6.13 13.84
N HIS A 418 -5.10 5.84 12.57
CA HIS A 418 -6.08 5.91 11.50
C HIS A 418 -5.97 4.68 10.60
N THR A 419 -6.96 3.79 10.72
CA THR A 419 -6.97 2.49 10.04
C THR A 419 -8.34 2.12 9.52
N ASP A 420 -8.39 1.30 8.48
CA ASP A 420 -9.63 0.67 8.03
C ASP A 420 -9.89 -0.69 8.71
N LYS A 421 -10.95 -1.39 8.28
CA LYS A 421 -11.34 -2.72 8.81
C LYS A 421 -10.29 -3.82 8.63
N HIS A 422 -9.27 -3.59 7.81
CA HIS A 422 -8.17 -4.52 7.55
C HIS A 422 -6.87 -4.11 8.25
N GLY A 423 -6.88 -3.06 9.07
CA GLY A 423 -5.68 -2.54 9.73
C GLY A 423 -4.70 -1.86 8.76
N ARG A 424 -5.18 -1.42 7.59
CA ARG A 424 -4.37 -0.65 6.63
C ARG A 424 -4.16 0.77 7.14
N ILE A 425 -3.07 1.39 6.73
CA ILE A 425 -2.69 2.75 7.13
C ILE A 425 -2.68 3.69 5.92
N LYS A 426 -2.70 5.00 6.16
CA LYS A 426 -2.36 6.00 5.15
C LYS A 426 -0.96 6.52 5.40
N ILE A 427 -0.26 6.86 4.32
CA ILE A 427 1.14 7.28 4.34
C ILE A 427 1.34 8.53 3.50
N LYS A 428 2.42 9.24 3.76
CA LYS A 428 2.95 10.26 2.88
C LYS A 428 4.40 9.96 2.56
N PHE A 429 4.71 9.77 1.28
CA PHE A 429 6.09 9.63 0.81
C PHE A 429 6.87 10.93 0.96
N HIS A 430 8.18 10.83 1.18
CA HIS A 430 9.05 12.00 1.36
C HIS A 430 9.19 12.87 0.11
N TRP A 431 9.03 12.26 -1.08
CA TRP A 431 9.05 12.97 -2.36
C TRP A 431 7.71 13.59 -2.73
N ASP A 432 6.61 13.27 -2.02
CA ASP A 432 5.29 13.83 -2.30
C ASP A 432 5.23 15.30 -1.84
N ARG A 433 5.36 16.19 -2.82
CA ARG A 433 5.38 17.63 -2.64
C ARG A 433 4.01 18.30 -2.69
N GLU A 434 3.01 17.64 -3.28
CA GLU A 434 1.72 18.28 -3.59
C GLU A 434 0.67 18.00 -2.52
N ASN A 435 0.61 16.76 -2.01
CA ASN A 435 -0.42 16.41 -1.05
C ASN A 435 -0.09 16.88 0.36
N LYS A 436 -1.16 17.19 1.10
CA LYS A 436 -1.08 17.57 2.51
C LYS A 436 -0.64 16.37 3.35
N LYS A 437 -0.06 16.64 4.52
CA LYS A 437 0.32 15.60 5.49
C LYS A 437 -0.90 15.22 6.35
N ASP A 438 -1.96 14.74 5.71
CA ASP A 438 -3.23 14.33 6.33
C ASP A 438 -3.78 13.04 5.70
N ASP A 439 -5.02 12.66 6.02
CA ASP A 439 -5.69 11.45 5.52
C ASP A 439 -6.03 11.50 4.02
N THR A 440 -5.67 12.56 3.29
CA THR A 440 -5.83 12.65 1.84
C THR A 440 -4.52 12.35 1.08
N ALA A 441 -3.41 12.08 1.76
CA ALA A 441 -2.10 11.91 1.12
C ALA A 441 -1.96 10.62 0.29
N SER A 442 -2.63 9.54 0.70
CA SER A 442 -2.56 8.25 0.00
C SER A 442 -3.84 7.42 0.12
N CYS A 443 -3.90 6.35 -0.70
CA CYS A 443 -4.79 5.23 -0.46
C CYS A 443 -4.44 4.49 0.83
N PHE A 444 -5.30 3.54 1.22
CA PHE A 444 -5.01 2.65 2.34
C PHE A 444 -4.01 1.55 1.95
N VAL A 445 -2.83 1.61 2.57
CA VAL A 445 -1.69 0.71 2.38
C VAL A 445 -1.75 -0.46 3.35
N ARG A 446 -1.65 -1.68 2.85
CA ARG A 446 -1.62 -2.89 3.68
C ARG A 446 -0.34 -2.95 4.51
N VAL A 447 -0.47 -3.41 5.75
CA VAL A 447 0.66 -3.58 6.67
C VAL A 447 0.95 -5.08 6.82
N VAL A 448 2.20 -5.48 6.54
CA VAL A 448 2.70 -6.81 6.85
C VAL A 448 2.76 -6.95 8.37
N THR A 449 2.15 -8.02 8.88
CA THR A 449 2.24 -8.38 10.30
C THR A 449 3.16 -9.60 10.48
N PRO A 450 3.88 -9.73 11.60
CA PRO A 450 4.80 -10.86 11.82
C PRO A 450 4.12 -12.23 11.75
N TRP A 451 2.84 -12.31 12.12
CA TRP A 451 2.06 -13.55 12.09
C TRP A 451 0.58 -13.23 11.88
N SER A 452 -0.08 -13.91 10.94
CA SER A 452 -1.50 -13.73 10.67
C SER A 452 -2.19 -15.06 10.32
N GLY A 453 -3.45 -15.16 10.72
CA GLY A 453 -4.35 -16.27 10.42
C GLY A 453 -5.81 -15.83 10.50
N LYS A 454 -6.73 -16.78 10.30
CA LYS A 454 -8.18 -16.50 10.34
C LYS A 454 -8.61 -16.17 11.78
N GLU A 455 -8.71 -14.88 12.09
CA GLU A 455 -9.09 -14.34 13.42
C GLU A 455 -8.08 -14.64 14.54
N TRP A 456 -6.81 -14.84 14.21
CA TRP A 456 -5.72 -15.00 15.18
C TRP A 456 -4.39 -14.49 14.58
N GLY A 457 -3.41 -14.12 15.42
CA GLY A 457 -2.09 -13.64 14.97
C GLY A 457 -1.51 -12.54 15.85
N MET A 458 -0.50 -11.83 15.33
CA MET A 458 0.09 -10.64 15.94
C MET A 458 -0.40 -9.39 15.22
N VAL A 459 -0.85 -8.39 15.99
CA VAL A 459 -1.37 -7.12 15.44
C VAL A 459 -0.73 -5.95 16.16
N ALA A 460 0.02 -5.14 15.42
CA ALA A 460 0.56 -3.86 15.87
C ALA A 460 0.57 -2.92 14.66
N VAL A 461 -0.43 -2.03 14.58
CA VAL A 461 -0.58 -1.14 13.43
C VAL A 461 0.27 0.13 13.65
N PRO A 462 1.03 0.58 12.64
CA PRO A 462 1.76 1.84 12.72
C PRO A 462 0.85 3.03 13.05
N ARG A 463 1.33 3.92 13.91
CA ARG A 463 0.63 5.13 14.36
C ARG A 463 1.03 6.35 13.55
N ILE A 464 0.15 7.35 13.50
CA ILE A 464 0.39 8.62 12.80
C ILE A 464 1.70 9.24 13.31
N GLY A 465 2.56 9.68 12.39
CA GLY A 465 3.88 10.23 12.67
C GLY A 465 5.02 9.21 12.63
N GLN A 466 4.76 7.91 12.74
CA GLN A 466 5.81 6.90 12.65
C GLN A 466 6.38 6.77 11.24
N GLU A 467 7.65 6.38 11.13
CA GLU A 467 8.30 6.04 9.87
C GLU A 467 8.11 4.56 9.54
N VAL A 468 7.65 4.29 8.32
CA VAL A 468 7.36 2.96 7.81
C VAL A 468 8.15 2.66 6.54
N VAL A 469 8.44 1.39 6.33
CA VAL A 469 9.10 0.87 5.13
C VAL A 469 8.03 0.40 4.15
N ILE A 470 8.07 0.91 2.92
CA ILE A 470 7.13 0.63 1.85
C ILE A 470 7.84 -0.13 0.73
N GLN A 471 7.26 -1.27 0.35
CA GLN A 471 7.58 -2.01 -0.87
C GLN A 471 6.40 -1.90 -1.84
N PHE A 472 6.59 -2.33 -3.08
CA PHE A 472 5.58 -2.27 -4.13
C PHE A 472 5.38 -3.68 -4.72
N GLU A 473 4.13 -4.11 -4.86
CA GLU A 473 3.79 -5.44 -5.41
C GLU A 473 4.31 -5.55 -6.85
N ASP A 474 5.27 -6.45 -7.12
CA ASP A 474 5.93 -6.60 -8.43
C ASP A 474 6.59 -5.30 -8.93
N GLY A 475 7.01 -4.42 -8.01
CA GLY A 475 7.58 -3.11 -8.33
C GLY A 475 6.55 -2.07 -8.83
N ASN A 476 5.27 -2.40 -8.90
CA ASN A 476 4.24 -1.51 -9.42
C ASN A 476 3.98 -0.32 -8.45
N PRO A 477 4.26 0.94 -8.84
CA PRO A 477 4.13 2.10 -7.95
C PRO A 477 2.71 2.31 -7.44
N ASP A 478 1.69 1.83 -8.16
CA ASP A 478 0.28 1.95 -7.75
C ASP A 478 -0.10 0.98 -6.63
N ARG A 479 0.80 0.07 -6.23
CA ARG A 479 0.53 -1.02 -5.27
C ARG A 479 1.51 -1.03 -4.09
N PRO A 480 1.50 0.01 -3.25
CA PRO A 480 2.32 0.04 -2.04
C PRO A 480 1.86 -1.00 -1.01
N ILE A 481 2.83 -1.57 -0.29
CA ILE A 481 2.65 -2.41 0.88
C ILE A 481 3.68 -2.02 1.95
N CYS A 482 3.22 -1.79 3.18
CA CYS A 482 4.07 -1.49 4.31
C CYS A 482 4.66 -2.79 4.87
N THR A 483 5.99 -2.94 4.81
CA THR A 483 6.70 -4.16 5.19
C THR A 483 7.41 -4.06 6.54
N GLY A 484 7.51 -2.86 7.13
CA GLY A 484 8.15 -2.67 8.42
C GLY A 484 8.06 -1.25 8.95
N MET A 485 8.70 -1.02 10.10
CA MET A 485 8.80 0.28 10.78
C MET A 485 10.25 0.55 11.13
N LEU A 486 10.61 1.83 11.21
CA LEU A 486 11.95 2.27 11.59
C LEU A 486 11.87 3.27 12.75
N TYR A 487 12.89 3.24 13.61
CA TYR A 487 13.17 4.33 14.54
C TYR A 487 13.99 5.42 13.85
N ASN A 488 13.79 6.66 14.25
CA ASN A 488 14.52 7.83 13.78
C ASN A 488 14.71 8.85 14.93
N ALA A 489 15.27 10.02 14.64
CA ALA A 489 15.55 11.02 15.66
C ALA A 489 14.31 11.57 16.38
N GLU A 490 13.13 11.50 15.76
CA GLU A 490 11.85 11.91 16.37
C GLU A 490 11.15 10.74 17.08
N THR A 491 11.31 9.53 16.56
CA THR A 491 10.77 8.29 17.11
C THR A 491 11.93 7.39 17.52
N MET A 492 12.49 7.61 18.71
CA MET A 492 13.63 6.84 19.22
C MET A 492 13.20 5.46 19.76
N PRO A 493 14.11 4.47 19.81
CA PRO A 493 13.87 3.21 20.49
C PRO A 493 13.52 3.40 21.98
N PRO A 494 12.75 2.47 22.59
CA PRO A 494 12.32 2.58 23.99
C PRO A 494 13.42 2.39 25.03
N TYR A 495 14.56 1.82 24.63
CA TYR A 495 15.74 1.56 25.47
C TYR A 495 16.90 2.47 25.06
N LYS A 496 17.80 2.81 25.99
CA LYS A 496 18.88 3.77 25.74
C LYS A 496 20.07 3.06 25.12
N TYR A 497 20.15 3.06 23.80
CA TYR A 497 21.33 2.49 23.11
C TYR A 497 22.48 3.50 23.01
N PRO A 498 23.75 3.07 23.21
CA PRO A 498 24.20 1.68 23.39
C PRO A 498 24.21 1.16 24.84
N ASP A 499 23.84 1.96 25.84
CA ASP A 499 23.94 1.61 27.27
C ASP A 499 23.12 0.35 27.63
N ASP A 500 21.90 0.24 27.08
CA ASP A 500 20.94 -0.86 27.29
C ASP A 500 21.00 -1.91 26.16
N GLN A 501 22.16 -2.15 25.55
CA GLN A 501 22.31 -3.02 24.36
C GLN A 501 21.84 -4.48 24.52
N THR A 502 21.68 -4.95 25.76
CA THR A 502 21.18 -6.30 26.08
C THR A 502 19.68 -6.34 26.33
N GLN A 503 18.99 -5.19 26.33
CA GLN A 503 17.55 -5.11 26.53
C GLN A 503 16.79 -5.28 25.21
N LEU A 504 15.74 -6.10 25.26
CA LEU A 504 14.82 -6.34 24.16
C LEU A 504 13.41 -6.55 24.68
N GLY A 505 12.39 -6.26 23.87
CA GLY A 505 11.02 -6.45 24.31
C GLY A 505 9.98 -5.72 23.49
N ILE A 506 8.77 -5.70 24.05
CA ILE A 506 7.61 -5.00 23.50
C ILE A 506 7.17 -3.97 24.53
N LYS A 507 7.30 -2.69 24.17
CA LYS A 507 6.81 -1.56 24.97
C LYS A 507 5.72 -0.84 24.20
N THR A 508 4.53 -0.74 24.80
CA THR A 508 3.40 -0.03 24.19
C THR A 508 3.35 1.43 24.65
N ASN A 509 2.40 2.20 24.13
CA ASN A 509 2.09 3.53 24.66
C ASN A 509 0.57 3.67 24.73
N SER A 510 0.05 4.13 25.87
CA SER A 510 -1.36 4.42 26.05
C SER A 510 -1.84 5.38 24.96
N SER A 511 -3.03 5.13 24.43
CA SER A 511 -3.67 5.96 23.40
C SER A 511 -5.10 6.26 23.85
N LYS A 512 -5.61 7.48 23.69
CA LYS A 512 -5.00 8.67 23.05
C LYS A 512 -4.43 9.64 24.10
N GLY A 513 -3.37 10.38 23.76
CA GLY A 513 -2.69 11.38 24.61
C GLY A 513 -1.65 10.80 25.57
N GLY A 514 -0.90 9.79 25.12
CA GLY A 514 -0.19 8.82 25.98
C GLY A 514 0.64 9.37 27.16
N GLY A 515 0.41 8.79 28.34
CA GLY A 515 1.11 9.08 29.61
C GLY A 515 1.37 7.81 30.45
N GLY A 516 1.45 6.65 29.80
CA GLY A 516 1.65 5.33 30.43
C GLY A 516 1.90 4.21 29.41
N TYR A 517 2.33 3.03 29.85
CA TYR A 517 2.70 1.91 28.97
C TYR A 517 2.56 0.53 29.61
N ASN A 518 2.28 -0.47 28.77
CA ASN A 518 2.52 -1.87 29.10
C ASN A 518 3.88 -2.29 28.55
N GLU A 519 4.55 -3.25 29.20
CA GLU A 519 5.85 -3.73 28.76
C GLU A 519 6.04 -5.22 29.05
N LEU A 520 6.62 -5.92 28.07
CA LEU A 520 7.30 -7.20 28.26
C LEU A 520 8.76 -6.98 27.86
N MET A 521 9.68 -7.02 28.82
CA MET A 521 11.10 -6.72 28.62
C MET A 521 11.96 -7.88 29.11
N PHE A 522 13.01 -8.17 28.35
CA PHE A 522 14.09 -9.09 28.68
C PHE A 522 15.41 -8.32 28.67
N ASP A 523 16.26 -8.53 29.65
CA ASP A 523 17.64 -8.06 29.69
C ASP A 523 18.55 -9.28 29.77
N ASP A 524 19.31 -9.52 28.70
CA ASP A 524 20.22 -10.66 28.57
C ASP A 524 21.64 -10.33 29.08
N LYS A 525 21.78 -9.33 29.94
CA LYS A 525 23.06 -9.02 30.57
C LYS A 525 23.48 -10.16 31.49
N LYS A 526 24.55 -10.84 31.10
CA LYS A 526 25.10 -11.98 31.83
C LYS A 526 25.29 -11.66 33.32
N ASP A 527 24.87 -12.59 34.17
CA ASP A 527 24.97 -12.53 35.64
C ASP A 527 24.09 -11.39 36.24
N SER A 528 23.14 -10.86 35.47
CA SER A 528 22.19 -9.80 35.83
C SER A 528 20.92 -9.86 34.98
N GLU A 529 20.56 -11.06 34.51
CA GLU A 529 19.44 -11.28 33.60
C GLU A 529 18.11 -10.90 34.26
N LEU A 530 17.23 -10.25 33.50
CA LEU A 530 15.94 -9.78 34.01
C LEU A 530 14.84 -10.01 32.99
N MET A 531 13.71 -10.57 33.45
CA MET A 531 12.44 -10.52 32.74
C MET A 531 11.48 -9.63 33.53
N ARG A 532 10.94 -8.59 32.89
CA ARG A 532 9.95 -7.69 33.48
C ARG A 532 8.64 -7.73 32.71
N VAL A 533 7.55 -7.90 33.43
CA VAL A 533 6.19 -7.69 32.93
C VAL A 533 5.60 -6.50 33.66
N GLN A 534 5.18 -5.49 32.90
CA GLN A 534 4.48 -4.31 33.41
C GLN A 534 3.10 -4.20 32.77
N ALA A 535 2.07 -4.05 33.60
CA ALA A 535 0.75 -3.61 33.19
C ALA A 535 0.50 -2.17 33.68
N GLN A 536 0.06 -1.29 32.78
CA GLN A 536 -0.26 0.10 33.12
C GLN A 536 -1.48 0.24 34.05
N LYS A 537 -2.39 -0.74 34.02
CA LYS A 537 -3.62 -0.73 34.81
C LYS A 537 -3.98 -2.12 35.31
N ASP A 538 -4.64 -2.93 34.49
CA ASP A 538 -5.13 -4.25 34.88
C ASP A 538 -4.20 -5.35 34.33
N HIS A 539 -3.78 -6.29 35.18
CA HIS A 539 -3.10 -7.53 34.77
C HIS A 539 -4.00 -8.73 35.09
N GLN A 540 -4.33 -9.54 34.09
CA GLN A 540 -5.14 -10.75 34.25
C GLN A 540 -4.42 -11.95 33.64
N MET A 541 -4.32 -13.03 34.41
CA MET A 541 -3.78 -14.31 33.97
C MET A 541 -4.86 -15.39 34.05
N LEU A 542 -5.24 -15.96 32.91
CA LEU A 542 -6.20 -17.07 32.82
C LEU A 542 -5.49 -18.35 32.38
N VAL A 543 -5.48 -19.36 33.24
CA VAL A 543 -4.89 -20.68 32.96
C VAL A 543 -6.00 -21.72 32.95
N LYS A 544 -6.15 -22.44 31.82
CA LYS A 544 -7.27 -23.39 31.63
C LYS A 544 -7.02 -24.80 32.16
N ASP A 545 -5.77 -25.18 32.41
CA ASP A 545 -5.40 -26.51 32.89
C ASP A 545 -4.49 -26.44 34.13
N ARG A 546 -3.22 -26.07 33.97
CA ARG A 546 -2.24 -26.05 35.06
C ARG A 546 -1.30 -24.86 34.99
N SER A 547 -1.08 -24.20 36.13
CA SER A 547 0.01 -23.25 36.34
C SER A 547 1.02 -23.87 37.32
N THR A 548 2.31 -23.72 37.06
CA THR A 548 3.38 -24.16 37.95
C THR A 548 4.43 -23.07 37.98
N VAL A 549 4.74 -22.60 39.18
CA VAL A 549 5.76 -21.57 39.41
C VAL A 549 6.87 -22.21 40.24
N THR A 550 8.12 -22.00 39.84
CA THR A 550 9.30 -22.50 40.55
C THR A 550 10.31 -21.38 40.60
N VAL A 551 10.82 -21.09 41.80
CA VAL A 551 11.78 -20.01 42.06
C VAL A 551 12.99 -20.61 42.76
N GLY A 552 14.18 -20.43 42.18
CA GLY A 552 15.45 -20.95 42.72
C GLY A 552 15.59 -22.47 42.64
N LEU A 553 16.43 -22.98 41.73
CA LEU A 553 16.75 -24.42 41.64
C LEU A 553 18.15 -24.77 42.19
N GLU A 554 19.07 -23.80 42.19
CA GLU A 554 20.39 -23.98 42.77
C GLU A 554 20.34 -23.68 44.26
N ALA A 555 21.04 -24.46 45.09
CA ALA A 555 21.24 -24.13 46.50
C ALA A 555 21.75 -22.68 46.62
N PRO A 556 21.28 -21.86 47.59
CA PRO A 556 21.92 -20.58 47.84
C PRO A 556 23.43 -20.82 47.97
N SER A 557 24.24 -20.15 47.13
CA SER A 557 25.68 -20.15 47.35
C SER A 557 25.90 -19.65 48.79
N PRO A 558 26.85 -20.20 49.56
CA PRO A 558 27.15 -19.70 50.90
C PRO A 558 27.52 -18.20 50.93
N GLU A 559 27.72 -17.58 49.77
CA GLU A 559 27.99 -16.15 49.58
C GLU A 559 26.71 -15.29 49.39
N VAL A 560 25.54 -15.89 49.17
CA VAL A 560 24.27 -15.17 49.04
C VAL A 560 23.72 -14.87 50.43
N THR A 561 24.10 -13.72 50.98
CA THR A 561 23.68 -13.25 52.32
C THR A 561 22.42 -12.38 52.29
N ALA A 562 21.87 -12.09 51.11
CA ALA A 562 20.64 -11.30 50.97
C ALA A 562 19.46 -12.22 50.65
N ALA A 563 18.33 -12.01 51.32
CA ALA A 563 17.08 -12.75 51.10
C ALA A 563 16.54 -12.63 49.65
N ASP A 564 17.03 -11.65 48.89
CA ASP A 564 16.37 -11.18 47.67
C ASP A 564 16.63 -12.08 46.45
N GLU A 565 17.79 -12.74 46.34
CA GLU A 565 18.21 -13.39 45.08
C GLU A 565 17.50 -14.73 44.76
N LYS A 566 16.74 -15.31 45.70
CA LYS A 566 16.02 -16.59 45.52
C LYS A 566 14.64 -16.60 46.21
N SER A 567 13.98 -15.45 46.28
CA SER A 567 12.71 -15.28 47.02
C SER A 567 11.50 -15.15 46.10
N TYR A 568 10.33 -15.52 46.64
CA TYR A 568 9.03 -15.12 46.10
C TYR A 568 8.42 -14.11 47.08
N VAL A 569 8.27 -12.86 46.64
CA VAL A 569 7.70 -11.78 47.44
C VAL A 569 6.39 -11.33 46.78
N LEU A 570 5.31 -11.37 47.55
CA LEU A 570 4.00 -10.85 47.16
C LEU A 570 3.61 -9.71 48.10
N THR A 571 3.60 -8.48 47.56
CA THR A 571 3.11 -7.29 48.28
C THR A 571 1.77 -6.87 47.71
N VAL A 572 0.77 -6.70 48.57
CA VAL A 572 -0.57 -6.27 48.18
C VAL A 572 -1.03 -5.16 49.11
N GLU A 573 -1.37 -4.01 48.53
CA GLU A 573 -1.77 -2.80 49.29
C GLU A 573 -3.16 -2.93 49.91
N GLU A 574 -4.06 -3.66 49.25
CA GLU A 574 -5.43 -3.84 49.72
C GLU A 574 -5.71 -5.30 50.09
N ASN A 575 -6.31 -6.07 49.19
CA ASN A 575 -6.91 -7.35 49.54
C ASN A 575 -6.28 -8.51 48.77
N VAL A 576 -6.02 -9.60 49.48
CA VAL A 576 -5.76 -10.92 48.89
C VAL A 576 -6.96 -11.82 49.17
N THR A 577 -7.45 -12.50 48.15
CA THR A 577 -8.50 -13.53 48.29
C THR A 577 -8.08 -14.77 47.53
N GLU A 578 -7.99 -15.89 48.25
CA GLU A 578 -7.63 -17.19 47.70
C GLU A 578 -8.78 -18.17 47.95
N THR A 579 -9.31 -18.76 46.88
CA THR A 579 -10.47 -19.67 46.96
C THR A 579 -10.15 -20.99 46.29
N VAL A 580 -10.24 -22.09 47.06
CA VAL A 580 -10.23 -23.45 46.52
C VAL A 580 -11.67 -23.96 46.48
N ASN A 581 -12.29 -23.93 45.30
CA ASN A 581 -13.68 -24.38 45.15
C ASN A 581 -13.84 -25.89 45.34
N LYS A 582 -12.82 -26.67 44.95
CA LYS A 582 -12.80 -28.12 45.04
C LYS A 582 -11.36 -28.62 45.13
N GLY A 583 -11.13 -29.60 46.01
CA GLY A 583 -9.81 -30.19 46.24
C GLY A 583 -9.16 -29.64 47.50
N ASP A 584 -7.86 -29.84 47.60
CA ASP A 584 -7.09 -29.59 48.82
C ASP A 584 -6.18 -28.36 48.66
N ARG A 585 -5.96 -27.65 49.77
CA ARG A 585 -4.84 -26.70 49.93
C ARG A 585 -3.79 -27.37 50.80
N THR A 586 -2.54 -27.41 50.33
CA THR A 586 -1.42 -27.95 51.11
C THR A 586 -0.29 -26.93 51.11
N GLU A 587 0.25 -26.66 52.30
CA GLU A 587 1.43 -25.82 52.50
C GLU A 587 2.48 -26.63 53.27
N THR A 588 3.75 -26.53 52.87
CA THR A 588 4.82 -27.34 53.47
C THR A 588 6.12 -26.56 53.54
N VAL A 589 6.64 -26.36 54.75
CA VAL A 589 7.98 -25.82 55.01
C VAL A 589 8.87 -26.96 55.48
N LYS A 590 9.77 -27.44 54.61
CA LYS A 590 10.68 -28.56 54.94
C LYS A 590 11.78 -28.16 55.94
N THR A 591 12.23 -26.93 55.88
CA THR A 591 13.29 -26.37 56.72
C THR A 591 13.03 -24.88 56.90
N GLY A 592 13.20 -24.37 58.12
CA GLY A 592 12.92 -22.98 58.46
C GLY A 592 11.64 -22.83 59.28
N ASN A 593 11.08 -21.62 59.29
CA ASN A 593 9.93 -21.23 60.12
C ASN A 593 8.75 -20.83 59.23
N MET A 594 7.54 -20.99 59.74
CA MET A 594 6.33 -20.34 59.23
C MET A 594 5.88 -19.32 60.29
N THR A 595 5.69 -18.07 59.88
CA THR A 595 5.27 -16.99 60.77
C THR A 595 4.03 -16.33 60.18
N VAL A 596 2.98 -16.17 61.00
CA VAL A 596 1.78 -15.39 60.67
C VAL A 596 1.75 -14.21 61.65
N ASP A 597 1.81 -12.99 61.13
CA ASP A 597 1.74 -11.76 61.93
C ASP A 597 0.58 -10.89 61.46
N VAL A 598 -0.21 -10.39 62.41
CA VAL A 598 -1.35 -9.50 62.18
C VAL A 598 -1.21 -8.32 63.15
N GLU A 599 -0.56 -7.25 62.69
CA GLU A 599 -0.31 -6.07 63.54
C GLU A 599 -1.61 -5.41 64.02
N LYS A 600 -2.63 -5.39 63.15
CA LYS A 600 -3.94 -4.82 63.44
C LYS A 600 -5.04 -5.59 62.72
N GLY A 601 -5.96 -6.16 63.49
CA GLY A 601 -7.09 -6.92 62.96
C GLY A 601 -7.32 -8.20 63.76
N ASN A 602 -7.93 -9.18 63.10
CA ASN A 602 -8.22 -10.49 63.68
C ASN A 602 -7.64 -11.59 62.78
N LEU A 603 -7.10 -12.64 63.39
CA LEU A 603 -6.93 -13.94 62.74
C LEU A 603 -8.17 -14.79 63.08
N ALA A 604 -8.86 -15.31 62.07
CA ALA A 604 -10.07 -16.11 62.25
C ALA A 604 -10.03 -17.36 61.35
N GLU A 605 -10.24 -18.53 61.94
CA GLU A 605 -10.36 -19.81 61.24
C GLU A 605 -11.72 -20.43 61.55
N THR A 606 -12.46 -20.83 60.52
CA THR A 606 -13.80 -21.42 60.65
C THR A 606 -13.86 -22.72 59.86
N ILE A 607 -14.27 -23.81 60.51
CA ILE A 607 -14.48 -25.12 59.90
C ILE A 607 -15.95 -25.50 60.11
N ASP A 608 -16.77 -25.38 59.05
CA ASP A 608 -18.20 -25.70 59.13
C ASP A 608 -18.45 -27.21 59.35
N LYS A 609 -17.63 -28.05 58.71
CA LYS A 609 -17.68 -29.51 58.78
C LYS A 609 -16.28 -30.07 58.63
N GLY A 610 -15.83 -30.84 59.62
CA GLY A 610 -14.51 -31.46 59.59
C GLY A 610 -13.85 -31.42 60.97
N ASN A 611 -12.52 -31.55 60.97
CA ASN A 611 -11.68 -31.53 62.15
C ASN A 611 -10.53 -30.54 61.96
N VAL A 612 -10.05 -29.98 63.07
CA VAL A 612 -8.74 -29.34 63.18
C VAL A 612 -7.86 -30.29 64.00
N THR A 613 -6.63 -30.51 63.56
CA THR A 613 -5.64 -31.35 64.26
C THR A 613 -4.32 -30.61 64.30
N LEU A 614 -3.73 -30.50 65.50
CA LEU A 614 -2.42 -29.90 65.74
C LEU A 614 -1.52 -30.95 66.40
N ASP A 615 -0.56 -31.46 65.63
CA ASP A 615 0.39 -32.48 66.10
C ASP A 615 1.80 -31.89 66.21
N ILE A 616 2.37 -31.90 67.41
CA ILE A 616 3.76 -31.48 67.68
C ILE A 616 4.53 -32.71 68.16
N ASN A 617 5.33 -33.31 67.25
CA ASN A 617 6.12 -34.51 67.57
C ASN A 617 7.24 -34.20 68.59
N THR A 618 7.92 -33.07 68.41
CA THR A 618 9.01 -32.60 69.27
C THR A 618 8.92 -31.09 69.41
N GLY A 619 8.85 -30.58 70.64
CA GLY A 619 8.79 -29.15 70.92
C GLY A 619 7.72 -28.80 71.95
N ASN A 620 7.28 -27.55 71.92
CA ASN A 620 6.30 -26.98 72.83
C ASN A 620 5.20 -26.23 72.06
N LEU A 621 3.97 -26.31 72.58
CA LEU A 621 2.93 -25.34 72.28
C LEU A 621 2.97 -24.25 73.36
N THR A 622 2.91 -22.98 72.98
CA THR A 622 2.89 -21.87 73.93
C THR A 622 1.93 -20.80 73.45
N GLU A 623 0.94 -20.50 74.27
CA GLU A 623 -0.06 -19.47 74.01
C GLU A 623 0.08 -18.37 75.06
N THR A 624 0.18 -17.11 74.62
CA THR A 624 0.33 -15.96 75.51
C THR A 624 -0.71 -14.90 75.17
N ILE A 625 -1.55 -14.55 76.13
CA ILE A 625 -2.54 -13.48 76.02
C ILE A 625 -2.13 -12.37 76.99
N ALA A 626 -1.48 -11.32 76.47
CA ALA A 626 -1.00 -10.22 77.31
C ALA A 626 -2.16 -9.43 77.94
N LYS A 627 -3.26 -9.26 77.19
CA LYS A 627 -4.51 -8.59 77.62
C LYS A 627 -5.69 -9.26 76.91
N GLY A 628 -6.68 -9.72 77.66
CA GLY A 628 -7.88 -10.35 77.10
C GLY A 628 -8.29 -11.61 77.86
N ASN A 629 -9.14 -12.43 77.23
CA ASN A 629 -9.67 -13.67 77.79
C ASN A 629 -9.30 -14.85 76.88
N HIS A 630 -9.01 -16.00 77.48
CA HIS A 630 -9.06 -17.30 76.79
C HIS A 630 -10.43 -17.93 77.07
N LYS A 631 -11.20 -18.28 76.03
CA LYS A 631 -12.48 -18.97 76.17
C LYS A 631 -12.53 -20.17 75.23
N GLU A 632 -12.76 -21.34 75.81
CA GLU A 632 -13.06 -22.58 75.09
C GLU A 632 -14.51 -22.98 75.35
N THR A 633 -15.22 -23.50 74.35
CA THR A 633 -16.61 -23.93 74.49
C THR A 633 -16.89 -25.16 73.65
N VAL A 634 -17.22 -26.27 74.33
CA VAL A 634 -17.68 -27.52 73.70
C VAL A 634 -19.18 -27.66 73.98
N SER A 635 -20.01 -27.32 72.99
CA SER A 635 -21.48 -27.34 73.16
C SER A 635 -22.05 -28.75 73.27
N LEU A 636 -21.46 -29.70 72.55
CA LEU A 636 -21.84 -31.11 72.55
C LEU A 636 -20.56 -31.96 72.39
N GLY A 637 -20.34 -32.90 73.29
CA GLY A 637 -19.14 -33.75 73.29
C GLY A 637 -18.37 -33.67 74.61
N ASN A 638 -17.10 -34.06 74.55
CA ASN A 638 -16.21 -34.11 75.71
C ASN A 638 -14.99 -33.19 75.49
N LEU A 639 -14.56 -32.51 76.55
CA LEU A 639 -13.21 -31.97 76.65
C LEU A 639 -12.34 -32.98 77.40
N THR A 640 -11.23 -33.42 76.82
CA THR A 640 -10.30 -34.38 77.44
C THR A 640 -8.92 -33.78 77.51
N VAL A 641 -8.32 -33.80 78.70
CA VAL A 641 -6.92 -33.43 78.93
C VAL A 641 -6.23 -34.67 79.47
N ASP A 642 -5.35 -35.27 78.66
CA ASP A 642 -4.55 -36.43 79.05
C ASP A 642 -3.07 -36.03 79.12
N VAL A 643 -2.43 -36.28 80.26
CA VAL A 643 -1.01 -35.99 80.51
C VAL A 643 -0.38 -37.24 81.09
N THR A 644 0.12 -38.13 80.23
CA THR A 644 0.56 -39.48 80.61
C THR A 644 1.78 -39.51 81.53
N ALA A 645 2.76 -38.62 81.31
CA ALA A 645 4.05 -38.64 82.01
C ALA A 645 4.42 -37.28 82.65
N GLY A 646 3.45 -36.40 82.89
CA GLY A 646 3.68 -35.02 83.32
C GLY A 646 2.76 -34.54 84.44
N LYS A 647 2.58 -33.21 84.53
CA LYS A 647 1.72 -32.55 85.52
C LYS A 647 0.74 -31.60 84.83
N ILE A 648 -0.47 -31.49 85.36
CA ILE A 648 -1.39 -30.38 85.08
C ILE A 648 -1.24 -29.37 86.21
N ALA A 649 -0.93 -28.11 85.88
CA ALA A 649 -0.77 -27.03 86.84
C ALA A 649 -1.72 -25.87 86.49
N MET A 650 -2.58 -25.49 87.43
CA MET A 650 -3.50 -24.36 87.29
C MET A 650 -3.26 -23.38 88.44
N SER A 651 -3.07 -22.11 88.12
CA SER A 651 -2.90 -21.03 89.08
C SER A 651 -3.72 -19.82 88.63
N ALA A 652 -4.55 -19.27 89.51
CA ALA A 652 -5.35 -18.08 89.24
C ALA A 652 -5.18 -17.08 90.39
N GLY A 653 -5.21 -15.78 90.07
CA GLY A 653 -5.06 -14.72 91.08
C GLY A 653 -6.32 -14.43 91.89
N GLN A 654 -7.48 -14.97 91.49
CA GLN A 654 -8.77 -14.69 92.14
C GLN A 654 -9.55 -15.97 92.47
N GLU A 655 -9.84 -16.80 91.46
CA GLU A 655 -10.71 -17.97 91.63
C GLU A 655 -10.36 -19.08 90.63
N ILE A 656 -10.41 -20.33 91.07
CA ILE A 656 -10.53 -21.53 90.23
C ILE A 656 -11.86 -22.19 90.59
N LYS A 657 -12.74 -22.38 89.61
CA LYS A 657 -14.09 -22.90 89.82
C LYS A 657 -14.41 -24.04 88.86
N LEU A 658 -14.79 -25.19 89.41
CA LEU A 658 -15.26 -26.36 88.67
C LEU A 658 -16.74 -26.56 88.99
N THR A 659 -17.61 -26.61 87.99
CA THR A 659 -19.06 -26.71 88.19
C THR A 659 -19.64 -27.79 87.28
N VAL A 660 -20.48 -28.66 87.86
CA VAL A 660 -21.25 -29.68 87.13
C VAL A 660 -22.68 -29.67 87.65
N GLY A 661 -23.61 -29.12 86.87
CA GLY A 661 -25.01 -28.94 87.29
C GLY A 661 -25.11 -28.15 88.60
N ALA A 662 -25.69 -28.75 89.64
CA ALA A 662 -25.81 -28.15 90.98
C ALA A 662 -24.60 -28.38 91.90
N SER A 663 -23.54 -29.04 91.42
CA SER A 663 -22.32 -29.34 92.20
C SER A 663 -21.17 -28.41 91.81
N GLU A 664 -20.36 -28.01 92.78
CA GLU A 664 -19.30 -27.02 92.63
C GLU A 664 -18.09 -27.35 93.53
N VAL A 665 -16.89 -27.20 92.96
CA VAL A 665 -15.62 -27.07 93.69
C VAL A 665 -15.04 -25.71 93.36
N LYS A 666 -14.86 -24.88 94.38
CA LYS A 666 -14.37 -23.51 94.25
C LYS A 666 -13.12 -23.32 95.11
N ILE A 667 -12.08 -22.75 94.53
CA ILE A 667 -10.84 -22.35 95.21
C ILE A 667 -10.69 -20.85 95.01
N ASP A 668 -10.59 -20.08 96.07
CA ASP A 668 -10.33 -18.64 96.03
C ASP A 668 -9.38 -18.23 97.17
N ASN A 669 -9.12 -16.93 97.30
CA ASN A 669 -8.21 -16.40 98.34
C ASN A 669 -8.72 -16.65 99.78
N SER A 670 -9.97 -17.10 99.97
CA SER A 670 -10.53 -17.44 101.28
C SER A 670 -10.41 -18.93 101.62
N GLY A 671 -10.22 -19.81 100.64
CA GLY A 671 -10.01 -21.24 100.85
C GLY A 671 -10.59 -22.13 99.75
N VAL A 672 -10.85 -23.41 100.10
CA VAL A 672 -11.49 -24.40 99.20
C VAL A 672 -12.90 -24.70 99.70
N SER A 673 -13.89 -24.52 98.83
CA SER A 673 -15.31 -24.81 99.05
C SER A 673 -15.77 -25.93 98.14
N ILE A 674 -16.49 -26.90 98.72
CA ILE A 674 -17.08 -28.03 98.00
C ILE A 674 -18.58 -28.07 98.35
N LYS A 675 -19.45 -27.94 97.35
CA LYS A 675 -20.92 -27.87 97.52
C LYS A 675 -21.62 -28.72 96.47
N GLY A 676 -22.69 -29.41 96.86
CA GLY A 676 -23.54 -30.16 95.93
C GLY A 676 -24.72 -30.82 96.65
N PRO A 677 -25.70 -31.39 95.92
CA PRO A 677 -26.84 -32.09 96.52
C PRO A 677 -26.46 -33.26 97.42
N MET A 678 -25.34 -33.91 97.09
CA MET A 678 -24.72 -34.95 97.90
C MET A 678 -23.21 -34.83 97.76
N ILE A 679 -22.51 -34.71 98.89
CA ILE A 679 -21.05 -34.82 98.95
C ILE A 679 -20.73 -36.12 99.67
N LYS A 680 -20.18 -37.09 98.93
CA LYS A 680 -19.75 -38.38 99.47
C LYS A 680 -18.23 -38.38 99.58
N ILE A 681 -17.72 -38.54 100.80
CA ILE A 681 -16.28 -38.62 101.08
C ILE A 681 -16.01 -40.02 101.66
N GLU A 682 -15.29 -40.85 100.91
CA GLU A 682 -14.93 -42.22 101.31
C GLU A 682 -13.41 -42.38 101.26
N GLY A 683 -12.79 -42.73 102.38
CA GLY A 683 -11.38 -43.10 102.44
C GLY A 683 -11.25 -44.60 102.67
N THR A 684 -10.39 -45.26 101.90
CA THR A 684 -10.12 -46.71 102.03
C THR A 684 -9.15 -47.04 103.18
N GLY A 685 -8.44 -46.02 103.71
CA GLY A 685 -7.57 -46.12 104.89
C GLY A 685 -8.04 -45.24 106.06
N MET A 686 -7.91 -43.92 105.94
CA MET A 686 -8.36 -42.93 106.92
C MET A 686 -8.87 -41.69 106.19
N VAL A 687 -9.96 -41.10 106.67
CA VAL A 687 -10.36 -39.74 106.32
C VAL A 687 -10.11 -38.88 107.56
N GLU A 688 -9.19 -37.93 107.47
CA GLU A 688 -8.88 -36.99 108.56
C GLU A 688 -9.33 -35.58 108.16
N ALA A 689 -10.20 -34.97 108.95
CA ALA A 689 -10.55 -33.56 108.84
C ALA A 689 -9.99 -32.83 110.07
N LYS A 690 -8.97 -32.00 109.86
CA LYS A 690 -8.24 -31.34 110.94
C LYS A 690 -8.17 -29.84 110.68
N ALA A 691 -8.75 -29.07 111.59
CA ALA A 691 -8.70 -27.61 111.60
C ALA A 691 -8.70 -27.11 113.05
N PRO A 692 -8.24 -25.87 113.31
CA PRO A 692 -8.38 -25.23 114.63
C PRO A 692 -9.82 -25.21 115.15
N MET A 693 -10.79 -25.20 114.24
CA MET A 693 -12.22 -25.34 114.51
C MET A 693 -12.87 -26.15 113.38
N THR A 694 -13.58 -27.21 113.73
CA THR A 694 -14.30 -28.07 112.76
C THR A 694 -15.78 -28.11 113.14
N THR A 695 -16.65 -27.74 112.21
CA THR A 695 -18.10 -27.71 112.43
C THR A 695 -18.77 -28.68 111.46
N VAL A 696 -19.53 -29.63 112.01
CA VAL A 696 -20.34 -30.58 111.22
C VAL A 696 -21.79 -30.42 111.66
N LYS A 697 -22.67 -30.01 110.73
CA LYS A 697 -24.06 -29.66 111.03
C LYS A 697 -25.00 -30.37 110.07
N GLY A 698 -26.00 -31.06 110.61
CA GLY A 698 -27.11 -31.62 109.83
C GLY A 698 -28.41 -30.95 110.26
N ASP A 699 -28.98 -30.10 109.41
CA ASP A 699 -30.14 -29.27 109.79
C ASP A 699 -31.43 -30.09 109.98
N ALA A 700 -31.54 -31.26 109.34
CA ALA A 700 -32.63 -32.22 109.57
C ALA A 700 -32.18 -33.40 110.45
N MET A 701 -31.09 -34.06 110.07
CA MET A 701 -30.54 -35.19 110.80
C MET A 701 -29.04 -35.31 110.53
N LEU A 702 -28.24 -35.38 111.60
CA LEU A 702 -26.84 -35.74 111.55
C LEU A 702 -26.68 -37.17 112.10
N THR A 703 -26.09 -38.07 111.32
CA THR A 703 -25.81 -39.44 111.76
C THR A 703 -24.31 -39.68 111.70
N LEU A 704 -23.65 -39.78 112.87
CA LEU A 704 -22.30 -40.31 112.98
C LEU A 704 -22.37 -41.76 113.42
N LYS A 705 -21.75 -42.67 112.66
CA LYS A 705 -21.66 -44.10 112.97
C LYS A 705 -20.21 -44.56 112.82
N GLY A 706 -19.72 -45.27 113.83
CA GLY A 706 -18.39 -45.86 113.86
C GLY A 706 -18.34 -46.99 114.88
N GLY A 707 -17.40 -47.93 114.71
CA GLY A 707 -17.17 -49.00 115.70
C GLY A 707 -16.68 -48.45 117.05
N LEU A 708 -15.97 -47.32 117.01
CA LEU A 708 -15.64 -46.49 118.17
C LEU A 708 -15.75 -45.02 117.76
N THR A 709 -16.66 -44.28 118.39
CA THR A 709 -16.81 -42.83 118.20
C THR A 709 -16.40 -42.15 119.49
N MET A 710 -15.26 -41.46 119.50
CA MET A 710 -14.90 -40.57 120.61
C MET A 710 -15.29 -39.14 120.24
N ILE A 711 -16.26 -38.60 120.97
CA ILE A 711 -16.64 -37.19 120.94
C ILE A 711 -16.15 -36.63 122.27
N ASN A 712 -15.19 -35.72 122.23
CA ASN A 712 -14.72 -34.99 123.41
C ASN A 712 -15.26 -33.57 123.40
#